data_AF-A0A7L4D4D4-F1
#
_entry.id   AF-A0A7L4D4D4-F1
#
_cell.length_a   1.000
_cell.length_b   1.000
_cell.length_c   1.000
_cell.angle_alpha   90.00
_cell.angle_beta   90.00
_cell.angle_gamma   90.00
#
_symmetry.space_group_name_H-M   'P 1'
#
loop_
_entity.id
_entity.type
_entity.pdbx_description
1 polymer ?
#
loop_
_entity_poly.entity_id
_entity_poly.type
_entity_poly.pdbx_seq_one_letter_code
_entity_poly.pdbx_strand_id
1 'polypeptide(L)'
;MAEAHQAVAFQFTVTPEGLDFHLSREAIRQLYLAGISSWKKRLVRAKNSFLTGVYPASPSSWMVVVMATAGSFYCQVDPSMGMIARIRHCLPESRLLSPESRTMVSAAVFSTGVWLSAVLLFRQALKLLLSYHGWMFEPHGKMSRSTKIWVALMKVLSIRKPLLYSFQTSLPKLPVPSVEATVTRYLESVRPLLDDEKYSKMEVLAKEFKEKTAPRLQKYLVLKSWWTTNYVSDWWEEYIYLRGRSPLMVNSNYYAMDFLYVTPSHVQAARAGNAVHSILLYRRKLDRGEIPPVMALGIVPMCSYQSERMFNTTRIPGKETDMLLHLVDSKHLAVYHKGRFYKVWLYYGGQLLPPRDLELQFQRILDDPSPPQPGEEHLAALTAGERVPWAEARARFFSQGKNKASLDAIERAAFFLTLDEEEHGYTPGREGCMDAYAKSLLHGQCYDRWFDKSFTLVVYKNGKLGANAEHSWADAPIIGHLWEFMLATDKFQLGYTEGGHCLGEPNTSLAPPQRLQWDLPEECRAAIERSLRVAKALADDVDFCCFQFSDFGKGLIKKCRTSPDAFIQISLQLAHFRDKGCFCLTYEASMTRLFREGRTETVRSCTAESTAFVRSMGDTRQSRAERQRLFKLAADKHQHMYRLAMTGAGIDRHLFCLYVVSRYLGIQSPFLAQV
;
A
#
# COMPACT_ATOMS: atom_id res chain seq x y z
N MET A 1 21.80 15.24 4.69
CA MET A 1 21.36 16.56 4.20
C MET A 1 20.50 17.31 5.22
N ALA A 2 21.04 17.49 6.42
CA ALA A 2 20.71 18.64 7.26
C ALA A 2 21.48 19.90 6.80
N GLU A 3 22.35 19.75 5.78
CA GLU A 3 23.29 20.78 5.32
C GLU A 3 22.67 21.92 4.49
N ALA A 4 21.56 21.71 3.78
CA ALA A 4 20.98 22.80 2.98
C ALA A 4 20.37 23.93 3.84
N HIS A 5 19.97 23.64 5.10
CA HIS A 5 19.60 24.66 6.08
C HIS A 5 20.81 25.22 6.85
N GLN A 6 21.96 24.53 6.82
CA GLN A 6 23.22 25.09 7.33
C GLN A 6 23.76 26.20 6.40
N ALA A 7 23.26 26.36 5.18
CA ALA A 7 23.69 27.43 4.28
C ALA A 7 22.83 28.70 4.35
N VAL A 8 21.63 28.66 4.96
CA VAL A 8 20.72 29.83 5.03
C VAL A 8 20.76 30.52 6.40
N ALA A 9 21.21 29.82 7.45
CA ALA A 9 21.56 30.44 8.73
C ALA A 9 22.89 31.24 8.65
N PHE A 10 23.64 31.07 7.56
CA PHE A 10 24.93 31.68 7.29
C PHE A 10 24.83 32.39 5.94
N GLN A 11 24.39 33.64 5.91
CA GLN A 11 24.57 34.47 4.72
C GLN A 11 26.06 34.80 4.62
N PHE A 12 26.75 34.24 3.63
CA PHE A 12 28.13 34.59 3.30
C PHE A 12 28.09 35.71 2.26
N THR A 13 28.31 36.95 2.69
CA THR A 13 28.62 38.06 1.79
C THR A 13 30.11 38.31 1.87
N VAL A 14 30.82 37.99 0.78
CA VAL A 14 32.23 38.37 0.62
C VAL A 14 32.26 39.82 0.16
N THR A 15 32.58 40.74 1.06
CA THR A 15 32.85 42.14 0.71
C THR A 15 34.37 42.32 0.56
N PRO A 16 34.85 43.38 -0.13
CA PRO A 16 36.28 43.67 -0.26
C PRO A 16 37.02 43.87 1.08
N GLU A 17 36.29 44.02 2.19
CA GLU A 17 36.81 44.34 3.52
C GLU A 17 36.80 43.14 4.50
N GLY A 18 36.21 42.00 4.12
CA GLY A 18 36.22 40.78 4.95
C GLY A 18 34.95 39.93 4.85
N LEU A 19 34.91 38.86 5.65
CA LEU A 19 33.75 37.97 5.81
C LEU A 19 32.77 38.61 6.81
N ASP A 20 31.62 39.09 6.32
CA ASP A 20 30.58 39.65 7.17
C ASP A 20 29.62 38.53 7.65
N PHE A 21 29.45 38.38 8.96
CA PHE A 21 28.75 37.25 9.59
C PHE A 21 27.41 37.68 10.20
N HIS A 22 26.33 37.56 9.43
CA HIS A 22 24.97 37.83 9.94
C HIS A 22 24.26 36.55 10.39
N LEU A 23 24.41 36.20 11.68
CA LEU A 23 23.70 35.09 12.30
C LEU A 23 22.31 35.54 12.79
N SER A 24 21.27 35.27 12.00
CA SER A 24 19.90 35.60 12.40
C SER A 24 19.46 34.80 13.64
N ARG A 25 19.14 35.48 14.73
CA ARG A 25 18.61 34.86 15.97
C ARG A 25 17.37 33.99 15.69
N GLU A 26 16.57 34.40 14.72
CA GLU A 26 15.38 33.66 14.31
C GLU A 26 15.76 32.33 13.66
N ALA A 27 16.78 32.31 12.79
CA ALA A 27 17.26 31.06 12.18
C ALA A 27 17.76 30.06 13.22
N ILE A 28 18.50 30.52 14.25
CA ILE A 28 18.96 29.67 15.35
C ILE A 28 17.78 29.10 16.14
N ARG A 29 16.79 29.94 16.46
CA ARG A 29 15.57 29.50 17.16
C ARG A 29 14.83 28.43 16.37
N GLN A 30 14.70 28.61 15.05
CA GLN A 30 14.05 27.63 14.18
C GLN A 30 14.84 26.32 14.09
N LEU A 31 16.18 26.38 14.04
CA LEU A 31 17.05 25.19 14.11
C LEU A 31 16.89 24.44 15.41
N TYR A 32 16.85 25.14 16.54
CA TYR A 32 16.63 24.56 17.87
C TYR A 32 15.27 23.86 17.96
N LEU A 33 14.18 24.52 17.53
CA LEU A 33 12.83 23.96 17.53
C LEU A 33 12.72 22.73 16.61
N ALA A 34 13.32 22.79 15.42
CA ALA A 34 13.38 21.65 14.50
C ALA A 34 14.22 20.50 15.08
N GLY A 35 15.29 20.80 15.81
CA GLY A 35 16.09 19.84 16.56
C GLY A 35 15.25 19.11 17.60
N ILE A 36 14.55 19.86 18.46
CA ILE A 36 13.67 19.28 19.49
C ILE A 36 12.56 18.42 18.86
N SER A 37 11.89 18.90 17.81
CA SER A 37 10.79 18.16 17.19
C SER A 37 11.27 16.87 16.55
N SER A 38 12.47 16.89 15.93
CA SER A 38 13.14 15.70 15.40
C SER A 38 13.48 14.69 16.50
N TRP A 39 14.05 15.13 17.61
CA TRP A 39 14.34 14.28 18.78
C TRP A 39 13.06 13.68 19.37
N LYS A 40 12.00 14.48 19.57
CA LYS A 40 10.69 13.98 20.01
C LYS A 40 10.13 12.93 19.05
N LYS A 41 10.19 13.15 17.72
CA LYS A 41 9.76 12.17 16.69
C LYS A 41 10.56 10.87 16.81
N ARG A 42 11.88 10.94 17.00
CA ARG A 42 12.74 9.76 17.17
C ARG A 42 12.42 8.99 18.45
N LEU A 43 12.24 9.67 19.58
CA LEU A 43 11.87 9.04 20.85
C LEU A 43 10.51 8.35 20.78
N VAL A 44 9.50 8.99 20.18
CA VAL A 44 8.18 8.38 19.98
C VAL A 44 8.28 7.13 19.10
N ARG A 45 9.04 7.18 17.99
CA ARG A 45 9.26 6.00 17.13
C ARG A 45 9.98 4.87 17.86
N ALA A 46 11.04 5.18 18.62
CA ALA A 46 11.77 4.19 19.40
C ALA A 46 10.86 3.55 20.46
N LYS A 47 10.10 4.35 21.20
CA LYS A 47 9.09 3.88 22.16
C LYS A 47 8.07 2.97 21.48
N ASN A 48 7.46 3.40 20.38
CA ASN A 48 6.42 2.64 19.72
C ASN A 48 6.96 1.36 19.09
N SER A 49 8.17 1.39 18.51
CA SER A 49 8.88 0.21 18.02
C SER A 49 9.17 -0.78 19.13
N PHE A 50 9.54 -0.31 20.33
CA PHE A 50 9.71 -1.18 21.50
C PHE A 50 8.36 -1.79 21.93
N LEU A 51 7.30 -0.97 22.02
CA LEU A 51 5.94 -1.43 22.38
C LEU A 51 5.40 -2.48 21.40
N THR A 52 5.57 -2.29 20.09
CA THR A 52 5.22 -3.32 19.09
C THR A 52 6.15 -4.53 19.19
N GLY A 53 7.44 -4.28 19.44
CA GLY A 53 8.49 -5.28 19.58
C GLY A 53 8.32 -6.22 20.78
N VAL A 54 7.49 -5.87 21.76
CA VAL A 54 7.19 -6.72 22.93
C VAL A 54 5.73 -7.14 23.03
N TYR A 55 4.88 -6.73 22.08
CA TYR A 55 3.47 -7.13 22.02
C TYR A 55 3.33 -8.67 21.92
N PRO A 56 2.39 -9.31 22.66
CA PRO A 56 1.29 -8.72 23.45
C PRO A 56 1.64 -8.27 24.88
N ALA A 57 2.89 -8.40 25.31
CA ALA A 57 3.33 -7.92 26.62
C ALA A 57 3.50 -6.38 26.65
N SER A 58 3.86 -5.85 27.82
CA SER A 58 4.05 -4.42 28.05
C SER A 58 5.17 -4.16 29.06
N PRO A 59 5.74 -2.94 29.10
CA PRO A 59 6.68 -2.54 30.15
C PRO A 59 6.13 -2.78 31.56
N SER A 60 4.84 -2.53 31.78
CA SER A 60 4.18 -2.79 33.06
C SER A 60 4.18 -4.28 33.44
N SER A 61 3.95 -5.18 32.47
CA SER A 61 4.05 -6.63 32.75
C SER A 61 5.48 -7.06 33.08
N TRP A 62 6.49 -6.44 32.47
CA TRP A 62 7.89 -6.69 32.84
C TRP A 62 8.16 -6.26 34.29
N MET A 63 7.70 -5.06 34.69
CA MET A 63 7.82 -4.60 36.08
C MET A 63 7.16 -5.56 37.06
N VAL A 64 5.99 -6.10 36.73
CA VAL A 64 5.32 -7.10 37.59
C VAL A 64 6.17 -8.35 37.76
N VAL A 65 6.78 -8.88 36.69
CA VAL A 65 7.67 -10.06 36.79
C VAL A 65 8.91 -9.75 37.64
N VAL A 66 9.52 -8.57 37.47
CA VAL A 66 10.67 -8.14 38.28
C VAL A 66 10.29 -8.00 39.74
N MET A 67 9.19 -7.32 40.05
CA MET A 67 8.72 -7.13 41.43
C MET A 67 8.32 -8.45 42.09
N ALA A 68 7.67 -9.35 41.35
CA ALA A 68 7.34 -10.69 41.85
C ALA A 68 8.60 -11.50 42.15
N THR A 69 9.59 -11.47 41.24
CA THR A 69 10.86 -12.19 41.44
C THR A 69 11.61 -11.61 42.64
N ALA A 70 11.75 -10.29 42.73
CA ALA A 70 12.43 -9.63 43.85
C ALA A 70 11.70 -9.85 45.19
N GLY A 71 10.36 -9.82 45.18
CA GLY A 71 9.54 -10.12 46.35
C GLY A 71 9.70 -11.56 46.83
N SER A 72 9.78 -12.54 45.92
CA SER A 72 10.06 -13.94 46.29
C SER A 72 11.40 -14.09 47.00
N PHE A 73 12.44 -13.37 46.55
CA PHE A 73 13.74 -13.35 47.24
C PHE A 73 13.66 -12.77 48.65
N TYR A 74 12.85 -11.71 48.84
CA TYR A 74 12.61 -11.17 50.17
C TYR A 74 11.91 -12.18 51.09
N CYS A 75 11.03 -13.01 50.54
CA CYS A 75 10.38 -14.12 51.24
C CYS A 75 11.25 -15.40 51.33
N GLN A 76 12.53 -15.35 50.97
CA GLN A 76 13.46 -16.50 50.96
C GLN A 76 13.05 -17.67 50.06
N VAL A 77 12.24 -17.41 49.03
CA VAL A 77 11.86 -18.39 48.00
C VAL A 77 12.61 -18.05 46.72
N ASP A 78 13.40 -18.98 46.18
CA ASP A 78 14.08 -18.81 44.89
C ASP A 78 13.26 -19.38 43.72
N PRO A 79 12.50 -18.54 42.98
CA PRO A 79 11.73 -19.00 41.82
C PRO A 79 12.61 -19.39 40.63
N SER A 80 13.92 -19.09 40.67
CA SER A 80 14.86 -19.33 39.58
C SER A 80 15.61 -20.66 39.68
N MET A 81 15.36 -21.45 40.73
CA MET A 81 16.05 -22.72 40.99
C MET A 81 17.60 -22.59 40.91
N GLY A 82 18.15 -21.53 41.52
CA GLY A 82 19.59 -21.26 41.58
C GLY A 82 20.17 -20.50 40.38
N MET A 83 19.38 -20.17 39.35
CA MET A 83 19.88 -19.44 38.18
C MET A 83 20.31 -18.01 38.50
N ILE A 84 19.60 -17.32 39.38
CA ILE A 84 19.96 -15.95 39.80
C ILE A 84 21.32 -15.94 40.52
N ALA A 85 21.59 -16.96 41.35
CA ALA A 85 22.89 -17.11 41.99
C ALA A 85 24.02 -17.33 40.96
N ARG A 86 23.78 -18.16 39.93
CA ARG A 86 24.74 -18.35 38.83
C ARG A 86 25.00 -17.06 38.05
N ILE A 87 23.95 -16.29 37.72
CA ILE A 87 24.10 -14.98 37.05
C ILE A 87 24.93 -14.04 37.93
N ARG A 88 24.67 -14.02 39.25
CA ARG A 88 25.41 -13.21 40.21
C ARG A 88 26.91 -13.54 40.23
N HIS A 89 27.28 -14.81 40.11
CA HIS A 89 28.68 -15.24 40.02
C HIS A 89 29.38 -14.78 38.73
N CYS A 90 28.65 -14.59 37.65
CA CYS A 90 29.19 -14.06 36.40
C CYS A 90 29.34 -12.53 36.38
N LEU A 91 28.75 -11.81 37.35
CA LEU A 91 28.89 -10.36 37.45
C LEU A 91 30.21 -9.97 38.13
N PRO A 92 30.98 -9.00 37.58
CA PRO A 92 32.27 -8.60 38.10
C PRO A 92 32.16 -7.99 39.50
N GLU A 93 33.16 -8.28 40.34
CA GLU A 93 33.28 -7.64 41.65
C GLU A 93 33.83 -6.23 41.44
N SER A 94 33.02 -5.21 41.75
CA SER A 94 33.44 -3.81 41.64
C SER A 94 33.00 -3.04 42.87
N ARG A 95 33.73 -1.97 43.21
CA ARG A 95 33.37 -1.08 44.33
C ARG A 95 32.00 -0.40 44.17
N LEU A 96 31.42 -0.42 42.96
CA LEU A 96 30.12 0.16 42.63
C LEU A 96 28.95 -0.82 42.83
N LEU A 97 29.20 -2.12 42.99
CA LEU A 97 28.18 -3.17 43.07
C LEU A 97 28.28 -3.95 44.38
N SER A 98 27.54 -3.51 45.40
CA SER A 98 27.36 -4.26 46.66
C SER A 98 26.75 -5.66 46.43
N PRO A 99 26.92 -6.63 47.35
CA PRO A 99 26.32 -7.97 47.25
C PRO A 99 24.80 -7.97 47.01
N GLU A 100 24.11 -7.00 47.63
CA GLU A 100 22.66 -6.78 47.47
C GLU A 100 22.32 -6.26 46.07
N SER A 101 23.07 -5.26 45.59
CA SER A 101 22.88 -4.72 44.24
C SER A 101 23.15 -5.77 43.14
N ARG A 102 24.16 -6.64 43.32
CA ARG A 102 24.42 -7.77 42.41
C ARG A 102 23.26 -8.76 42.38
N THR A 103 22.60 -8.98 43.52
CA THR A 103 21.43 -9.85 43.61
C THR A 103 20.23 -9.22 42.91
N MET A 104 19.98 -7.93 43.11
CA MET A 104 18.91 -7.20 42.41
C MET A 104 19.12 -7.16 40.89
N VAL A 105 20.35 -6.90 40.43
CA VAL A 105 20.71 -6.91 39.01
C VAL A 105 20.51 -8.31 38.43
N SER A 106 20.96 -9.36 39.13
CA SER A 106 20.80 -10.74 38.67
C SER A 106 19.33 -11.16 38.60
N ALA A 107 18.52 -10.74 39.58
CA ALA A 107 17.07 -10.94 39.56
C ALA A 107 16.43 -10.21 38.37
N ALA A 108 16.79 -8.95 38.12
CA ALA A 108 16.27 -8.20 36.98
C ALA A 108 16.64 -8.82 35.62
N VAL A 109 17.88 -9.31 35.47
CA VAL A 109 18.32 -10.03 34.27
C VAL A 109 17.51 -11.32 34.08
N PHE A 110 17.37 -12.14 35.13
CA PHE A 110 16.57 -13.36 35.08
C PHE A 110 15.10 -13.07 34.74
N SER A 111 14.46 -12.14 35.45
CA SER A 111 13.07 -11.72 35.20
C SER A 111 12.88 -11.20 33.78
N THR A 112 13.86 -10.48 33.23
CA THR A 112 13.82 -10.02 31.84
C THR A 112 13.87 -11.21 30.87
N GLY A 113 14.73 -12.19 31.11
CA GLY A 113 14.80 -13.45 30.33
C GLY A 113 13.49 -14.24 30.36
N VAL A 114 12.89 -14.41 31.55
CA VAL A 114 11.57 -15.05 31.72
C VAL A 114 10.49 -14.27 30.97
N TRP A 115 10.47 -12.95 31.11
CA TRP A 115 9.48 -12.09 30.45
C TRP A 115 9.60 -12.13 28.92
N LEU A 116 10.81 -12.05 28.37
CA LEU A 116 11.05 -12.19 26.93
C LEU A 116 10.66 -13.58 26.42
N SER A 117 10.93 -14.64 27.19
CA SER A 117 10.50 -15.99 26.84
C SER A 117 8.98 -16.12 26.81
N ALA A 118 8.28 -15.53 27.79
CA ALA A 118 6.82 -15.45 27.80
C ALA A 118 6.28 -14.67 26.60
N VAL A 119 6.91 -13.55 26.21
CA VAL A 119 6.55 -12.80 24.99
C VAL A 119 6.64 -13.69 23.75
N LEU A 120 7.73 -14.43 23.60
CA LEU A 120 7.91 -15.34 22.46
C LEU A 120 6.86 -16.45 22.45
N LEU A 121 6.57 -17.05 23.61
CA LEU A 121 5.51 -18.06 23.75
C LEU A 121 4.13 -17.51 23.38
N PHE A 122 3.76 -16.33 23.89
CA PHE A 122 2.50 -15.68 23.53
C PHE A 122 2.41 -15.37 22.04
N ARG A 123 3.51 -14.98 21.40
CA ARG A 123 3.54 -14.75 19.95
C ARG A 123 3.31 -16.03 19.18
N GLN A 124 3.91 -17.15 19.58
CA GLN A 124 3.65 -18.44 18.94
C GLN A 124 2.22 -18.91 19.16
N ALA A 125 1.66 -18.71 20.36
CA ALA A 125 0.26 -19.00 20.64
C ALA A 125 -0.69 -18.16 19.76
N LEU A 126 -0.47 -16.85 19.65
CA LEU A 126 -1.21 -15.98 18.73
C LEU A 126 -1.06 -16.46 17.29
N LYS A 127 0.15 -16.81 16.85
CA LYS A 127 0.40 -17.31 15.49
C LYS A 127 -0.37 -18.59 15.20
N LEU A 128 -0.40 -19.53 16.16
CA LEU A 128 -1.17 -20.77 16.05
C LEU A 128 -2.66 -20.48 15.95
N LEU A 129 -3.19 -19.60 16.79
CA LEU A 129 -4.59 -19.20 16.75
C LEU A 129 -4.93 -18.50 15.43
N LEU A 130 -4.09 -17.58 14.96
CA LEU A 130 -4.28 -16.88 13.70
C LEU A 130 -4.14 -17.79 12.48
N SER A 131 -3.49 -18.95 12.62
CA SER A 131 -3.43 -19.96 11.56
C SER A 131 -4.76 -20.72 11.39
N TYR A 132 -5.68 -20.63 12.36
CA TYR A 132 -7.01 -21.23 12.26
C TYR A 132 -7.95 -20.35 11.43
N HIS A 133 -8.37 -20.88 10.28
CA HIS A 133 -9.27 -20.19 9.35
C HIS A 133 -10.64 -20.88 9.20
N GLY A 134 -10.93 -21.91 10.00
CA GLY A 134 -12.18 -22.68 9.89
C GLY A 134 -13.44 -21.81 10.03
N TRP A 135 -13.35 -20.74 10.82
CA TRP A 135 -14.41 -19.75 11.01
C TRP A 135 -14.90 -19.08 9.72
N MET A 136 -14.09 -19.00 8.66
CA MET A 136 -14.53 -18.41 7.38
C MET A 136 -15.46 -19.32 6.58
N PHE A 137 -15.38 -20.63 6.81
CA PHE A 137 -16.17 -21.62 6.09
C PHE A 137 -17.47 -21.98 6.82
N GLU A 138 -17.68 -21.44 8.02
CA GLU A 138 -18.91 -21.66 8.78
C GLU A 138 -20.09 -20.89 8.19
N PRO A 139 -21.31 -21.48 8.18
CA PRO A 139 -22.50 -20.78 7.70
C PRO A 139 -22.86 -19.62 8.63
N HIS A 140 -23.35 -18.53 8.04
CA HIS A 140 -23.72 -17.33 8.79
C HIS A 140 -24.75 -17.66 9.89
N GLY A 141 -24.50 -17.14 11.10
CA GLY A 141 -25.37 -17.32 12.27
C GLY A 141 -25.19 -18.64 13.03
N LYS A 142 -24.34 -19.57 12.54
CA LYS A 142 -24.03 -20.82 13.24
C LYS A 142 -22.53 -20.92 13.49
N MET A 143 -22.12 -20.65 14.73
CA MET A 143 -20.72 -20.82 15.16
C MET A 143 -20.50 -22.18 15.81
N SER A 144 -19.48 -22.91 15.37
CA SER A 144 -19.06 -24.16 16.01
C SER A 144 -18.52 -23.92 17.44
N ARG A 145 -18.49 -24.96 18.28
CA ARG A 145 -17.90 -24.88 19.62
C ARG A 145 -16.41 -24.53 19.55
N SER A 146 -15.68 -25.08 18.59
CA SER A 146 -14.26 -24.76 18.35
C SER A 146 -14.06 -23.29 18.01
N THR A 147 -14.89 -22.72 17.14
CA THR A 147 -14.79 -21.30 16.77
C THR A 147 -15.17 -20.39 17.94
N LYS A 148 -16.14 -20.77 18.77
CA LYS A 148 -16.46 -20.03 20.00
C LYS A 148 -15.28 -20.00 20.98
N ILE A 149 -14.64 -21.15 21.22
CA ILE A 149 -13.45 -21.25 22.07
C ILE A 149 -12.31 -20.41 21.47
N TRP A 150 -12.06 -20.54 20.17
CA TRP A 150 -11.05 -19.76 19.47
C TRP A 150 -11.28 -18.25 19.57
N VAL A 151 -12.53 -17.78 19.41
CA VAL A 151 -12.88 -16.35 19.60
C VAL A 151 -12.58 -15.91 21.03
N ALA A 152 -12.93 -16.73 22.04
CA ALA A 152 -12.65 -16.41 23.44
C ALA A 152 -11.14 -16.28 23.68
N LEU A 153 -10.34 -17.23 23.17
CA LEU A 153 -8.87 -17.20 23.27
C LEU A 153 -8.26 -15.99 22.55
N MET A 154 -8.72 -15.68 21.33
CA MET A 154 -8.28 -14.50 20.58
C MET A 154 -8.57 -13.21 21.34
N LYS A 155 -9.74 -13.08 21.96
CA LYS A 155 -10.10 -11.92 22.77
C LYS A 155 -9.21 -11.79 24.01
N VAL A 156 -8.92 -12.90 24.71
CA VAL A 156 -8.05 -12.90 25.90
C VAL A 156 -6.60 -12.52 25.55
N LEU A 157 -6.09 -12.99 24.41
CA LEU A 157 -4.73 -12.70 24.00
C LEU A 157 -4.57 -11.34 23.29
N SER A 158 -5.68 -10.71 22.89
CA SER A 158 -5.70 -9.41 22.19
C SER A 158 -6.30 -8.28 23.03
N ILE A 159 -6.36 -8.41 24.37
CA ILE A 159 -7.03 -7.46 25.29
C ILE A 159 -6.48 -6.02 25.16
N ARG A 160 -5.22 -5.86 24.78
CA ARG A 160 -4.54 -4.56 24.76
C ARG A 160 -4.73 -3.84 23.45
N LYS A 161 -4.89 -2.51 23.52
CA LYS A 161 -4.94 -1.59 22.37
C LYS A 161 -3.66 -1.75 21.52
N PRO A 162 -3.74 -2.36 20.34
CA PRO A 162 -2.59 -2.60 19.50
C PRO A 162 -2.23 -1.34 18.70
N LEU A 163 -0.93 -1.15 18.46
CA LEU A 163 -0.43 -0.22 17.45
C LEU A 163 -0.45 -0.90 16.06
N LEU A 164 -0.27 -0.13 15.00
CA LEU A 164 -0.38 -0.59 13.61
C LEU A 164 0.38 -1.89 13.34
N TYR A 165 1.61 -1.98 13.86
CA TYR A 165 2.53 -3.09 13.60
C TYR A 165 2.58 -4.13 14.73
N SER A 166 1.73 -4.02 15.76
CA SER A 166 1.77 -4.91 16.94
C SER A 166 1.64 -6.39 16.60
N PHE A 167 0.83 -6.75 15.60
CA PHE A 167 0.60 -8.14 15.21
C PHE A 167 1.56 -8.68 14.15
N GLN A 168 2.41 -7.86 13.53
CA GLN A 168 3.18 -8.25 12.34
C GLN A 168 4.09 -9.46 12.58
N THR A 169 4.66 -9.59 13.78
CA THR A 169 5.50 -10.73 14.17
C THR A 169 4.68 -11.98 14.54
N SER A 170 3.40 -11.82 14.85
CA SER A 170 2.47 -12.88 15.25
C SER A 170 1.63 -13.41 14.08
N LEU A 171 1.58 -12.70 12.95
CA LEU A 171 0.85 -13.17 11.78
C LEU A 171 1.46 -14.50 11.24
N PRO A 172 0.62 -15.43 10.77
CA PRO A 172 1.09 -16.65 10.14
C PRO A 172 1.79 -16.35 8.81
N LYS A 173 2.67 -17.25 8.39
CA LYS A 173 3.21 -17.23 7.03
C LYS A 173 2.14 -17.75 6.06
N LEU A 174 2.14 -17.28 4.82
CA LEU A 174 1.25 -17.81 3.78
C LEU A 174 1.56 -19.30 3.55
N PRO A 175 0.58 -20.22 3.64
CA PRO A 175 0.81 -21.63 3.42
C PRO A 175 1.09 -21.93 1.95
N VAL A 176 1.93 -22.93 1.70
CA VAL A 176 2.14 -23.48 0.35
C VAL A 176 1.06 -24.56 0.10
N PRO A 177 0.16 -24.39 -0.87
CA PRO A 177 -0.86 -25.39 -1.18
C PRO A 177 -0.25 -26.71 -1.66
N SER A 178 -1.00 -27.80 -1.60
CA SER A 178 -0.59 -29.06 -2.24
C SER A 178 -0.76 -28.97 -3.77
N VAL A 179 0.16 -29.60 -4.50
CA VAL A 179 0.09 -29.68 -5.98
C VAL A 179 -1.22 -30.33 -6.42
N GLU A 180 -1.65 -31.41 -5.75
CA GLU A 180 -2.92 -32.09 -6.04
C GLU A 180 -4.10 -31.11 -6.01
N ALA A 181 -4.26 -30.36 -4.91
CA ALA A 181 -5.37 -29.43 -4.77
C ALA A 181 -5.31 -28.29 -5.79
N THR A 182 -4.10 -27.81 -6.10
CA THR A 182 -3.90 -26.76 -7.09
C THR A 182 -4.23 -27.23 -8.51
N VAL A 183 -3.76 -28.40 -8.91
CA VAL A 183 -4.02 -28.96 -10.24
C VAL A 183 -5.50 -29.30 -10.43
N THR A 184 -6.14 -29.92 -9.44
CA THR A 184 -7.57 -30.24 -9.49
C THR A 184 -8.42 -28.98 -9.64
N ARG A 185 -8.16 -27.93 -8.85
CA ARG A 185 -8.88 -26.65 -8.96
C ARG A 185 -8.56 -25.89 -10.25
N TYR A 186 -7.33 -26.01 -10.76
CA TYR A 186 -7.00 -25.46 -12.08
C TYR A 186 -7.86 -26.10 -13.17
N LEU A 187 -7.93 -27.43 -13.21
CA LEU A 187 -8.76 -28.16 -14.17
C LEU A 187 -10.24 -27.79 -14.02
N GLU A 188 -10.78 -27.70 -12.79
CA GLU A 188 -12.13 -27.19 -12.54
C GLU A 188 -12.34 -25.79 -13.15
N SER A 189 -11.35 -24.90 -13.02
CA SER A 189 -11.45 -23.50 -13.48
C SER A 189 -11.43 -23.35 -15.01
N VAL A 190 -10.75 -24.26 -15.72
CA VAL A 190 -10.62 -24.19 -17.19
C VAL A 190 -11.67 -25.03 -17.91
N ARG A 191 -12.36 -25.95 -17.22
CA ARG A 191 -13.44 -26.75 -17.81
C ARG A 191 -14.50 -25.94 -18.57
N PRO A 192 -15.04 -24.81 -18.05
CA PRO A 192 -16.03 -24.02 -18.80
C PRO A 192 -15.44 -23.25 -20.00
N LEU A 193 -14.11 -23.18 -20.13
CA LEU A 193 -13.39 -22.41 -21.14
C LEU A 193 -12.82 -23.27 -22.27
N LEU A 194 -12.69 -24.58 -22.04
CA LEU A 194 -12.11 -25.52 -23.00
C LEU A 194 -13.17 -26.47 -23.56
N ASP A 195 -13.07 -26.75 -24.85
CA ASP A 195 -13.75 -27.89 -25.46
C ASP A 195 -13.24 -29.23 -24.88
N ASP A 196 -13.95 -30.32 -25.16
CA ASP A 196 -13.63 -31.64 -24.59
C ASP A 196 -12.25 -32.14 -25.00
N GLU A 197 -11.84 -31.89 -26.24
CA GLU A 197 -10.54 -32.31 -26.77
C GLU A 197 -9.38 -31.57 -26.07
N LYS A 198 -9.45 -30.24 -26.00
CA LYS A 198 -8.43 -29.41 -25.32
C LYS A 198 -8.38 -29.71 -23.84
N TYR A 199 -9.52 -29.93 -23.20
CA TYR A 199 -9.56 -30.28 -21.79
C TYR A 199 -8.92 -31.64 -21.53
N SER A 200 -9.21 -32.66 -22.34
CA SER A 200 -8.56 -33.97 -22.22
C SER A 200 -7.04 -33.88 -22.40
N LYS A 201 -6.56 -33.08 -23.38
CA LYS A 201 -5.13 -32.79 -23.52
C LYS A 201 -4.55 -32.12 -22.26
N MET A 202 -5.26 -31.16 -21.69
CA MET A 202 -4.84 -30.48 -20.46
C MET A 202 -4.80 -31.42 -19.26
N GLU A 203 -5.74 -32.37 -19.14
CA GLU A 203 -5.72 -33.40 -18.08
C GLU A 203 -4.48 -34.30 -18.18
N VAL A 204 -4.09 -34.69 -19.39
CA VAL A 204 -2.86 -35.47 -19.62
C VAL A 204 -1.63 -34.67 -19.19
N LEU A 205 -1.51 -33.40 -19.61
CA LEU A 205 -0.41 -32.52 -19.23
C LEU A 205 -0.35 -32.28 -17.71
N ALA A 206 -1.50 -32.06 -17.09
CA ALA A 206 -1.66 -31.86 -15.65
C ALA A 206 -1.23 -33.10 -14.85
N LYS A 207 -1.61 -34.30 -15.31
CA LYS A 207 -1.20 -35.57 -14.71
C LYS A 207 0.31 -35.77 -14.81
N GLU A 208 0.88 -35.57 -15.99
CA GLU A 208 2.33 -35.70 -16.20
C GLU A 208 3.11 -34.69 -15.34
N PHE A 209 2.66 -33.44 -15.31
CA PHE A 209 3.26 -32.40 -14.46
C PHE A 209 3.25 -32.82 -12.99
N LYS A 210 2.12 -33.31 -12.49
CA LYS A 210 1.95 -33.74 -11.11
C LYS A 210 2.87 -34.90 -10.73
N GLU A 211 3.06 -35.86 -11.62
CA GLU A 211 3.85 -37.07 -11.37
C GLU A 211 5.36 -36.83 -11.53
N LYS A 212 5.77 -36.09 -12.56
CA LYS A 212 7.19 -35.96 -12.95
C LYS A 212 7.84 -34.69 -12.45
N THR A 213 7.23 -33.53 -12.70
CA THR A 213 7.89 -32.22 -12.58
C THR A 213 7.60 -31.55 -11.24
N ALA A 214 6.34 -31.52 -10.84
CA ALA A 214 5.86 -30.80 -9.67
C ALA A 214 6.49 -31.25 -8.33
N PRO A 215 6.77 -32.54 -8.07
CA PRO A 215 7.35 -32.95 -6.79
C PRO A 215 8.70 -32.30 -6.51
N ARG A 216 9.53 -32.08 -7.55
CA ARG A 216 10.81 -31.38 -7.43
C ARG A 216 10.60 -29.89 -7.17
N LEU A 217 9.74 -29.23 -7.96
CA LEU A 217 9.46 -27.80 -7.80
C LEU A 217 8.85 -27.48 -6.43
N GLN A 218 7.89 -28.30 -5.99
CA GLN A 218 7.22 -28.18 -4.69
C GLN A 218 8.23 -28.24 -3.53
N LYS A 219 9.22 -29.15 -3.59
CA LYS A 219 10.24 -29.26 -2.54
C LYS A 219 11.03 -27.96 -2.37
N TYR A 220 11.46 -27.33 -3.46
CA TYR A 220 12.16 -26.04 -3.41
C TYR A 220 11.25 -24.91 -2.91
N LEU A 221 9.97 -24.92 -3.31
CA LEU A 221 9.02 -23.90 -2.88
C LEU A 221 8.74 -24.00 -1.36
N VAL A 222 8.56 -25.22 -0.85
CA VAL A 222 8.44 -25.48 0.59
C VAL A 222 9.71 -25.05 1.32
N LEU A 223 10.90 -25.36 0.80
CA LEU A 223 12.16 -24.89 1.39
C LEU A 223 12.20 -23.35 1.45
N LYS A 224 11.85 -22.65 0.37
CA LYS A 224 11.75 -21.17 0.36
C LYS A 224 10.79 -20.66 1.44
N SER A 225 9.64 -21.31 1.64
CA SER A 225 8.68 -20.91 2.68
C SER A 225 9.23 -20.96 4.11
N TRP A 226 10.26 -21.78 4.36
CA TRP A 226 10.94 -21.84 5.65
C TRP A 226 11.84 -20.62 5.87
N TRP A 227 12.55 -20.19 4.83
CA TRP A 227 13.54 -19.12 4.88
C TRP A 227 12.97 -17.71 4.67
N THR A 228 11.80 -17.57 4.02
CA THR A 228 11.17 -16.27 3.80
C THR A 228 9.96 -16.03 4.69
N THR A 229 9.59 -14.77 4.88
CA THR A 229 8.39 -14.32 5.60
C THR A 229 7.11 -14.67 4.84
N ASN A 230 7.17 -14.54 3.52
CA ASN A 230 6.16 -14.96 2.57
C ASN A 230 6.87 -15.55 1.33
N TYR A 231 6.37 -16.64 0.76
CA TYR A 231 7.02 -17.28 -0.38
C TYR A 231 6.63 -16.65 -1.73
N VAL A 232 5.65 -15.75 -1.75
CA VAL A 232 5.11 -15.14 -2.96
C VAL A 232 5.59 -13.70 -3.14
N SER A 233 5.60 -12.92 -2.07
CA SER A 233 5.58 -11.44 -2.15
C SER A 233 6.79 -10.82 -2.85
N ASP A 234 8.00 -11.34 -2.61
CA ASP A 234 9.23 -10.86 -3.24
C ASP A 234 9.23 -11.12 -4.75
N TRP A 235 8.89 -12.35 -5.16
CA TRP A 235 8.76 -12.70 -6.56
C TRP A 235 7.59 -12.00 -7.25
N TRP A 236 6.48 -11.78 -6.54
CA TRP A 236 5.34 -11.05 -7.08
C TRP A 236 5.69 -9.60 -7.37
N GLU A 237 6.34 -8.91 -6.42
CA GLU A 237 6.82 -7.53 -6.61
C GLU A 237 7.81 -7.45 -7.77
N GLU A 238 8.81 -8.34 -7.80
CA GLU A 238 9.87 -8.32 -8.80
C GLU A 238 9.38 -8.67 -10.20
N TYR A 239 8.77 -9.84 -10.39
CA TYR A 239 8.50 -10.39 -11.73
C TYR A 239 7.24 -9.81 -12.38
N ILE A 240 6.21 -9.48 -11.61
CA ILE A 240 4.95 -8.97 -12.17
C ILE A 240 5.02 -7.47 -12.40
N TYR A 241 5.63 -6.73 -11.48
CA TYR A 241 5.68 -5.28 -11.58
C TYR A 241 7.05 -4.78 -12.04
N LEU A 242 8.12 -5.06 -11.28
CA LEU A 242 9.41 -4.38 -11.47
C LEU A 242 10.16 -4.81 -12.73
N ARG A 243 9.94 -6.03 -13.23
CA ARG A 243 10.51 -6.50 -14.51
C ARG A 243 9.62 -6.23 -15.71
N GLY A 244 8.33 -5.90 -15.52
CA GLY A 244 7.45 -5.47 -16.60
C GLY A 244 8.01 -4.22 -17.29
N ARG A 245 8.18 -4.26 -18.62
CA ARG A 245 8.76 -3.15 -19.43
C ARG A 245 7.72 -2.26 -20.10
N SER A 246 6.45 -2.67 -20.06
CA SER A 246 5.34 -1.88 -20.59
C SER A 246 5.16 -0.56 -19.81
N PRO A 247 4.61 0.48 -20.45
CA PRO A 247 4.27 1.75 -19.81
C PRO A 247 3.40 1.58 -18.56
N LEU A 248 3.75 2.24 -17.45
CA LEU A 248 3.03 2.06 -16.16
C LEU A 248 1.64 2.69 -16.16
N MET A 249 1.49 3.83 -16.84
CA MET A 249 0.34 4.73 -16.80
C MET A 249 -1.01 4.02 -16.93
N VAL A 250 -1.15 3.12 -17.91
CA VAL A 250 -2.39 2.36 -18.16
C VAL A 250 -2.26 0.89 -17.73
N ASN A 251 -1.09 0.28 -17.92
CA ASN A 251 -0.92 -1.16 -17.71
C ASN A 251 -0.74 -1.57 -16.25
N SER A 252 -0.50 -0.61 -15.33
CA SER A 252 -0.19 -0.91 -13.94
C SER A 252 -0.84 0.07 -12.96
N ASN A 253 -0.73 1.38 -13.18
CA ASN A 253 -1.23 2.36 -12.23
C ASN A 253 -2.76 2.31 -12.13
N TYR A 254 -3.28 2.65 -10.96
CA TYR A 254 -4.72 2.74 -10.70
C TYR A 254 -5.07 4.10 -10.10
N TYR A 255 -6.37 4.40 -10.02
CA TYR A 255 -6.83 5.71 -9.58
C TYR A 255 -7.93 5.66 -8.51
N ALA A 256 -8.17 6.80 -7.86
CA ALA A 256 -9.27 7.03 -6.93
C ALA A 256 -9.93 8.40 -7.19
N MET A 257 -11.25 8.48 -7.01
CA MET A 257 -12.08 9.67 -7.25
C MET A 257 -12.50 10.36 -5.94
N ASP A 258 -12.70 11.68 -5.97
CA ASP A 258 -13.37 12.45 -4.90
C ASP A 258 -14.78 11.93 -4.58
N PHE A 259 -15.41 12.54 -3.57
CA PHE A 259 -16.85 12.56 -3.43
C PHE A 259 -17.55 12.92 -4.76
N LEU A 260 -18.48 12.07 -5.18
CA LEU A 260 -19.28 12.32 -6.38
C LEU A 260 -20.20 13.55 -6.19
N TYR A 261 -20.97 13.57 -5.10
CA TYR A 261 -22.05 14.55 -4.91
C TYR A 261 -21.69 15.75 -4.03
N VAL A 262 -20.47 15.80 -3.49
CA VAL A 262 -20.05 16.85 -2.57
C VAL A 262 -18.76 17.46 -3.10
N THR A 263 -18.68 18.79 -3.11
CA THR A 263 -17.44 19.52 -3.35
C THR A 263 -17.23 20.45 -2.16
N PRO A 264 -16.31 20.14 -1.23
CA PRO A 264 -16.15 20.89 0.01
C PRO A 264 -15.81 22.37 -0.18
N SER A 265 -15.05 22.70 -1.22
CA SER A 265 -14.71 24.06 -1.66
C SER A 265 -14.41 24.05 -3.16
N HIS A 266 -14.71 25.14 -3.85
CA HIS A 266 -14.38 25.33 -5.26
C HIS A 266 -13.04 26.04 -5.48
N VAL A 267 -12.38 26.49 -4.41
CA VAL A 267 -11.07 27.14 -4.49
C VAL A 267 -9.98 26.07 -4.54
N GLN A 268 -9.36 25.90 -5.71
CA GLN A 268 -8.33 24.87 -5.95
C GLN A 268 -7.19 24.90 -4.91
N ALA A 269 -6.63 26.08 -4.62
CA ALA A 269 -5.55 26.21 -3.64
C ALA A 269 -5.99 25.82 -2.22
N ALA A 270 -7.21 26.16 -1.81
CA ALA A 270 -7.75 25.80 -0.52
C ALA A 270 -7.99 24.29 -0.40
N ARG A 271 -8.58 23.69 -1.46
CA ARG A 271 -8.77 22.24 -1.56
C ARG A 271 -7.45 21.49 -1.45
N ALA A 272 -6.42 21.95 -2.17
CA ALA A 272 -5.07 21.41 -2.06
C ALA A 272 -4.50 21.58 -0.64
N GLY A 273 -4.68 22.74 -0.02
CA GLY A 273 -4.21 23.07 1.34
C GLY A 273 -4.72 22.09 2.39
N ASN A 274 -6.04 21.92 2.49
CA ASN A 274 -6.66 20.98 3.43
C ASN A 274 -6.32 19.51 3.10
N ALA A 275 -6.39 19.10 1.83
CA ALA A 275 -6.11 17.72 1.42
C ALA A 275 -4.67 17.32 1.76
N VAL A 276 -3.69 18.16 1.41
CA VAL A 276 -2.27 17.93 1.73
C VAL A 276 -2.04 17.91 3.24
N HIS A 277 -2.62 18.84 3.99
CA HIS A 277 -2.51 18.84 5.45
C HIS A 277 -3.07 17.56 6.06
N SER A 278 -4.27 17.14 5.61
CA SER A 278 -4.95 15.92 6.04
C SER A 278 -4.11 14.66 5.77
N ILE A 279 -3.54 14.53 4.57
CA ILE A 279 -2.60 13.46 4.21
C ILE A 279 -1.37 13.46 5.15
N LEU A 280 -0.87 14.64 5.53
CA LEU A 280 0.30 14.75 6.43
C LEU A 280 -0.04 14.40 7.88
N LEU A 281 -1.28 14.63 8.33
CA LEU A 281 -1.78 14.10 9.60
C LEU A 281 -1.82 12.56 9.58
N TYR A 282 -2.29 11.96 8.47
CA TYR A 282 -2.26 10.51 8.28
C TYR A 282 -0.83 9.98 8.31
N ARG A 283 0.07 10.58 7.52
CA ARG A 283 1.50 10.24 7.48
C ARG A 283 2.14 10.31 8.85
N ARG A 284 1.83 11.34 9.66
CA ARG A 284 2.35 11.46 11.03
C ARG A 284 1.88 10.31 11.93
N LYS A 285 0.61 9.88 11.82
CA LYS A 285 0.10 8.72 12.57
C LYS A 285 0.75 7.42 12.10
N LEU A 286 0.91 7.26 10.79
CA LEU A 286 1.57 6.11 10.16
C LEU A 286 3.04 5.98 10.59
N ASP A 287 3.83 7.06 10.49
CA ASP A 287 5.24 7.13 10.91
C ASP A 287 5.43 6.73 12.38
N ARG A 288 4.41 6.98 13.21
CA ARG A 288 4.41 6.65 14.63
C ARG A 288 3.77 5.28 14.92
N GLY A 289 3.19 4.60 13.94
CA GLY A 289 2.44 3.36 14.14
C GLY A 289 1.16 3.54 14.98
N GLU A 290 0.62 4.77 15.07
CA GLU A 290 -0.55 5.13 15.89
C GLU A 290 -1.88 4.81 15.19
N ILE A 291 -1.84 4.45 13.90
CA ILE A 291 -3.02 3.98 13.19
C ILE A 291 -3.41 2.60 13.75
N PRO A 292 -4.68 2.37 14.14
CA PRO A 292 -5.11 1.06 14.58
C PRO A 292 -4.93 0.01 13.47
N PRO A 293 -4.50 -1.22 13.78
CA PRO A 293 -4.47 -2.29 12.80
C PRO A 293 -5.88 -2.58 12.29
N VAL A 294 -5.98 -2.93 11.01
CA VAL A 294 -7.27 -3.32 10.43
C VAL A 294 -7.63 -4.73 10.91
N MET A 295 -8.84 -4.88 11.45
CA MET A 295 -9.31 -6.13 12.05
C MET A 295 -10.51 -6.69 11.29
N ALA A 296 -10.38 -7.88 10.70
CA ALA A 296 -11.51 -8.62 10.17
C ALA A 296 -12.41 -9.11 11.33
N LEU A 297 -13.72 -8.87 11.20
CA LEU A 297 -14.73 -9.12 12.25
C LEU A 297 -14.42 -8.44 13.61
N GLY A 298 -13.52 -7.45 13.63
CA GLY A 298 -13.03 -6.83 14.87
C GLY A 298 -12.12 -7.72 15.73
N ILE A 299 -11.73 -8.91 15.24
CA ILE A 299 -11.00 -9.93 16.04
C ILE A 299 -9.69 -10.35 15.36
N VAL A 300 -9.67 -10.51 14.03
CA VAL A 300 -8.52 -11.04 13.30
C VAL A 300 -7.72 -9.90 12.67
N PRO A 301 -6.47 -9.65 13.09
CA PRO A 301 -5.63 -8.60 12.52
C PRO A 301 -5.23 -8.94 11.08
N MET A 302 -5.12 -7.90 10.25
CA MET A 302 -4.57 -7.98 8.90
C MET A 302 -3.18 -7.33 8.83
N CYS A 303 -2.34 -7.84 7.94
CA CYS A 303 -1.01 -7.35 7.68
C CYS A 303 -1.04 -5.89 7.21
N SER A 304 -0.13 -5.09 7.77
CA SER A 304 0.00 -3.65 7.47
C SER A 304 1.34 -3.30 6.82
N TYR A 305 2.07 -4.30 6.30
CA TYR A 305 3.44 -4.11 5.79
C TYR A 305 3.49 -3.11 4.62
N GLN A 306 2.53 -3.20 3.70
CA GLN A 306 2.43 -2.34 2.53
C GLN A 306 2.30 -0.85 2.90
N SER A 307 1.74 -0.52 4.07
CA SER A 307 1.58 0.86 4.53
C SER A 307 2.92 1.56 4.75
N GLU A 308 4.01 0.84 5.04
CA GLU A 308 5.34 1.44 5.26
C GLU A 308 5.83 2.23 4.05
N ARG A 309 5.52 1.76 2.83
CA ARG A 309 6.01 2.32 1.57
C ARG A 309 5.08 3.35 0.94
N MET A 310 4.03 3.80 1.64
CA MET A 310 3.05 4.75 1.10
C MET A 310 3.63 6.13 0.77
N PHE A 311 4.54 6.62 1.61
CA PHE A 311 5.18 7.93 1.46
C PHE A 311 6.67 7.81 1.20
N ASN A 312 7.24 8.86 0.61
CA ASN A 312 8.68 8.95 0.30
C ASN A 312 9.17 7.79 -0.57
N THR A 313 8.28 7.26 -1.41
CA THR A 313 8.55 6.12 -2.27
C THR A 313 8.40 6.52 -3.73
N THR A 314 9.36 6.10 -4.55
CA THR A 314 9.35 6.30 -6.00
C THR A 314 9.94 5.06 -6.66
N ARG A 315 9.36 4.63 -7.77
CA ARG A 315 9.89 3.57 -8.62
C ARG A 315 10.92 4.15 -9.58
N ILE A 316 12.16 3.69 -9.49
CA ILE A 316 13.26 4.12 -10.34
C ILE A 316 13.33 3.18 -11.55
N PRO A 317 13.31 3.70 -12.80
CA PRO A 317 13.40 2.86 -13.99
C PRO A 317 14.78 2.22 -14.11
N GLY A 318 14.82 0.93 -14.49
CA GLY A 318 16.03 0.22 -14.89
C GLY A 318 15.91 -0.34 -16.30
N LYS A 319 17.01 -0.84 -16.88
CA LYS A 319 16.96 -1.47 -18.21
C LYS A 319 16.20 -2.81 -18.16
N GLU A 320 16.57 -3.67 -17.23
CA GLU A 320 15.93 -4.99 -17.08
C GLU A 320 14.90 -5.01 -15.95
N THR A 321 15.24 -4.37 -14.82
CA THR A 321 14.44 -4.39 -13.60
C THR A 321 14.44 -3.01 -12.96
N ASP A 322 13.25 -2.52 -12.63
CA ASP A 322 13.07 -1.27 -11.88
C ASP A 322 13.35 -1.49 -10.38
N MET A 323 13.53 -0.41 -9.63
CA MET A 323 13.77 -0.47 -8.19
C MET A 323 12.78 0.42 -7.44
N LEU A 324 12.20 -0.08 -6.36
CA LEU A 324 11.48 0.78 -5.40
C LEU A 324 12.48 1.48 -4.46
N LEU A 325 12.61 2.80 -4.63
CA LEU A 325 13.35 3.66 -3.71
C LEU A 325 12.38 4.14 -2.62
N HIS A 326 12.52 3.62 -1.40
CA HIS A 326 11.80 4.10 -0.22
C HIS A 326 12.74 4.82 0.75
N LEU A 327 12.35 6.02 1.20
CA LEU A 327 13.15 6.86 2.09
C LEU A 327 12.49 7.02 3.47
N VAL A 328 13.33 7.03 4.51
CA VAL A 328 12.87 7.09 5.91
C VAL A 328 12.24 8.43 6.29
N ASP A 329 12.68 9.53 5.67
CA ASP A 329 12.15 10.87 5.97
C ASP A 329 12.20 11.76 4.72
N SER A 330 11.13 12.54 4.54
CA SER A 330 11.00 13.58 3.52
C SER A 330 10.22 14.75 4.09
N LYS A 331 10.65 15.97 3.79
CA LYS A 331 10.11 17.20 4.39
C LYS A 331 9.47 18.13 3.38
N HIS A 332 9.36 17.71 2.13
CA HIS A 332 8.82 18.51 1.05
C HIS A 332 7.88 17.71 0.16
N LEU A 333 7.10 18.45 -0.61
CA LEU A 333 6.18 18.01 -1.65
C LEU A 333 6.74 18.47 -3.00
N ALA A 334 6.60 17.65 -4.02
CA ALA A 334 6.81 18.06 -5.40
C ALA A 334 5.44 18.40 -6.01
N VAL A 335 5.35 19.57 -6.63
CA VAL A 335 4.10 20.11 -7.18
C VAL A 335 4.28 20.39 -8.67
N TYR A 336 3.31 19.98 -9.48
CA TYR A 336 3.20 20.31 -10.89
C TYR A 336 2.06 21.30 -11.13
N HIS A 337 2.28 22.29 -11.99
CA HIS A 337 1.23 23.15 -12.54
C HIS A 337 1.69 23.76 -13.87
N LYS A 338 0.86 23.73 -14.94
CA LYS A 338 1.16 24.40 -16.23
C LYS A 338 2.54 24.05 -16.82
N GLY A 339 2.92 22.77 -16.83
CA GLY A 339 4.22 22.33 -17.37
C GLY A 339 5.43 22.63 -16.48
N ARG A 340 5.21 22.99 -15.21
CA ARG A 340 6.25 23.50 -14.30
C ARG A 340 6.27 22.72 -13.00
N PHE A 341 7.48 22.47 -12.49
CA PHE A 341 7.70 21.74 -11.25
C PHE A 341 8.21 22.64 -10.13
N TYR A 342 7.69 22.41 -8.92
CA TYR A 342 8.02 23.17 -7.72
C TYR A 342 8.29 22.23 -6.55
N LYS A 343 9.17 22.68 -5.66
CA LYS A 343 9.38 22.07 -4.36
C LYS A 343 8.74 22.96 -3.28
N VAL A 344 7.80 22.38 -2.55
CA VAL A 344 7.11 23.02 -1.43
C VAL A 344 7.53 22.37 -0.12
N TRP A 345 8.12 23.14 0.80
CA TRP A 345 8.41 22.63 2.14
C TRP A 345 7.12 22.45 2.93
N LEU A 346 7.04 21.35 3.68
CA LEU A 346 5.84 20.98 4.44
C LEU A 346 5.91 21.39 5.92
N TYR A 347 7.06 21.89 6.36
CA TYR A 347 7.32 22.22 7.75
C TYR A 347 7.97 23.58 7.87
N TYR A 348 7.55 24.35 8.88
CA TYR A 348 8.18 25.60 9.31
C TYR A 348 8.43 25.52 10.82
N GLY A 349 9.66 25.76 11.25
CA GLY A 349 10.03 25.62 12.67
C GLY A 349 9.85 24.24 13.28
N GLY A 350 9.91 23.19 12.44
CA GLY A 350 9.67 21.82 12.86
C GLY A 350 8.20 21.50 13.14
N GLN A 351 7.28 22.43 12.89
CA GLN A 351 5.84 22.21 12.88
C GLN A 351 5.34 22.00 11.45
N LEU A 352 4.29 21.21 11.31
CA LEU A 352 3.60 21.02 10.04
C LEU A 352 2.94 22.34 9.63
N LEU A 353 3.03 22.72 8.36
CA LEU A 353 2.33 23.90 7.87
C LEU A 353 0.81 23.73 8.03
N PRO A 354 0.09 24.72 8.60
CA PRO A 354 -1.36 24.70 8.66
C PRO A 354 -1.98 24.80 7.26
N PRO A 355 -3.26 24.41 7.08
CA PRO A 355 -3.88 24.40 5.76
C PRO A 355 -3.89 25.75 5.05
N ARG A 356 -4.07 26.87 5.78
CA ARG A 356 -4.03 28.22 5.21
C ARG A 356 -2.66 28.63 4.68
N ASP A 357 -1.58 28.18 5.32
CA ASP A 357 -0.21 28.40 4.84
C ASP A 357 0.07 27.59 3.58
N LEU A 358 -0.41 26.35 3.53
CA LEU A 358 -0.31 25.51 2.33
C LEU A 358 -1.11 26.11 1.17
N GLU A 359 -2.33 26.60 1.44
CA GLU A 359 -3.13 27.33 0.47
C GLU A 359 -2.38 28.53 -0.11
N LEU A 360 -1.75 29.37 0.74
CA LEU A 360 -0.92 30.49 0.27
C LEU A 360 0.20 30.02 -0.67
N GLN A 361 0.89 28.93 -0.32
CA GLN A 361 1.97 28.39 -1.15
C GLN A 361 1.47 27.84 -2.48
N PHE A 362 0.30 27.19 -2.51
CA PHE A 362 -0.30 26.70 -3.75
C PHE A 362 -0.84 27.84 -4.61
N GLN A 363 -1.45 28.87 -3.99
CA GLN A 363 -1.89 30.06 -4.70
C GLN A 363 -0.71 30.78 -5.38
N ARG A 364 0.44 30.90 -4.71
CA ARG A 364 1.68 31.41 -5.31
C ARG A 364 2.16 30.62 -6.54
N ILE A 365 1.87 29.30 -6.61
CA ILE A 365 2.19 28.47 -7.79
C ILE A 365 1.17 28.71 -8.90
N LEU A 366 -0.11 28.80 -8.57
CA LEU A 366 -1.17 29.08 -9.54
C LEU A 366 -0.99 30.46 -10.20
N ASP A 367 -0.57 31.45 -9.40
CA ASP A 367 -0.36 32.84 -9.83
C ASP A 367 1.01 33.09 -10.48
N ASP A 368 1.90 32.11 -10.51
CA ASP A 368 3.22 32.25 -11.13
C ASP A 368 3.05 32.47 -12.66
N PRO A 369 3.49 33.61 -13.22
CA PRO A 369 3.34 33.91 -14.64
C PRO A 369 4.48 33.35 -15.51
N SER A 370 5.52 32.75 -14.93
CA SER A 370 6.70 32.30 -15.67
C SER A 370 6.39 31.17 -16.66
N PRO A 371 6.94 31.16 -17.89
CA PRO A 371 6.76 30.04 -18.80
C PRO A 371 7.56 28.80 -18.34
N PRO A 372 7.17 27.58 -18.77
CA PRO A 372 8.01 26.40 -18.60
C PRO A 372 9.33 26.54 -19.36
N GLN A 373 10.39 25.89 -18.86
CA GLN A 373 11.67 25.84 -19.56
C GLN A 373 11.56 24.99 -20.83
N PRO A 374 12.42 25.16 -21.84
CA PRO A 374 12.34 24.39 -23.08
C PRO A 374 12.32 22.86 -22.83
N GLY A 375 11.22 22.21 -23.20
CA GLY A 375 10.99 20.77 -23.00
C GLY A 375 10.51 20.35 -21.61
N GLU A 376 10.43 21.27 -20.65
CA GLU A 376 9.97 20.96 -19.30
C GLU A 376 8.50 20.58 -19.25
N GLU A 377 7.68 21.24 -20.08
CA GLU A 377 6.23 21.05 -20.12
C GLU A 377 5.84 19.57 -20.23
N HIS A 378 6.52 18.84 -21.12
CA HIS A 378 6.26 17.42 -21.36
C HIS A 378 7.18 16.48 -20.56
N LEU A 379 8.04 17.00 -19.67
CA LEU A 379 9.10 16.22 -19.02
C LEU A 379 8.60 14.93 -18.35
N ALA A 380 7.44 14.97 -17.68
CA ALA A 380 6.92 13.81 -16.97
C ALA A 380 6.43 12.69 -17.91
N ALA A 381 6.29 12.95 -19.21
CA ALA A 381 5.99 11.94 -20.22
C ALA A 381 7.02 10.81 -20.26
N LEU A 382 8.27 11.08 -19.83
CA LEU A 382 9.27 10.03 -19.64
C LEU A 382 8.80 8.95 -18.66
N THR A 383 8.04 9.31 -17.61
CA THR A 383 7.48 8.34 -16.66
C THR A 383 6.24 7.61 -17.18
N ALA A 384 5.57 8.20 -18.19
CA ALA A 384 4.36 7.68 -18.80
C ALA A 384 4.63 6.66 -19.91
N GLY A 385 5.76 6.79 -20.61
CA GLY A 385 6.17 5.90 -21.71
C GLY A 385 6.83 4.59 -21.25
N GLU A 386 7.57 3.96 -22.16
CA GLU A 386 8.26 2.70 -21.92
C GLU A 386 9.39 2.81 -20.88
N ARG A 387 9.62 1.74 -20.12
CA ARG A 387 10.55 1.74 -18.98
C ARG A 387 12.02 1.87 -19.40
N VAL A 388 12.41 1.21 -20.50
CA VAL A 388 13.81 1.18 -20.96
C VAL A 388 14.26 2.55 -21.50
N PRO A 389 13.52 3.20 -22.41
CA PRO A 389 13.87 4.56 -22.85
C PRO A 389 13.94 5.55 -21.68
N TRP A 390 13.05 5.41 -20.69
CA TRP A 390 13.10 6.24 -19.48
C TRP A 390 14.39 5.97 -18.67
N ALA A 391 14.74 4.71 -18.42
CA ALA A 391 15.97 4.36 -17.71
C ALA A 391 17.22 4.96 -18.37
N GLU A 392 17.28 4.92 -19.71
CA GLU A 392 18.38 5.45 -20.49
C GLU A 392 18.44 6.98 -20.48
N ALA A 393 17.30 7.65 -20.67
CA ALA A 393 17.21 9.10 -20.56
C ALA A 393 17.58 9.58 -19.15
N ARG A 394 17.10 8.89 -18.10
CA ARG A 394 17.44 9.17 -16.70
C ARG A 394 18.95 9.10 -16.46
N ALA A 395 19.60 8.02 -16.91
CA ALA A 395 21.03 7.82 -16.73
C ALA A 395 21.86 8.88 -17.47
N ARG A 396 21.44 9.25 -18.69
CA ARG A 396 22.19 10.16 -19.56
C ARG A 396 22.02 11.63 -19.18
N PHE A 397 20.80 12.08 -18.87
CA PHE A 397 20.49 13.51 -18.75
C PHE A 397 20.20 13.95 -17.30
N PHE A 398 19.91 13.04 -16.37
CA PHE A 398 19.49 13.37 -15.00
C PHE A 398 20.45 12.86 -13.92
N SER A 399 21.64 12.42 -14.29
CA SER A 399 22.64 11.88 -13.36
C SER A 399 23.53 12.95 -12.71
N GLN A 400 23.56 14.18 -13.24
CA GLN A 400 24.42 15.28 -12.74
C GLN A 400 23.74 16.66 -12.83
N GLY A 401 24.37 17.68 -12.23
CA GLY A 401 23.98 19.09 -12.38
C GLY A 401 22.58 19.44 -11.86
N LYS A 402 21.96 20.45 -12.50
CA LYS A 402 20.63 20.97 -12.14
C LYS A 402 19.54 19.91 -12.29
N ASN A 403 19.59 19.11 -13.35
CA ASN A 403 18.64 18.03 -13.61
C ASN A 403 18.63 16.99 -12.49
N LYS A 404 19.80 16.56 -12.02
CA LYS A 404 19.90 15.64 -10.89
C LYS A 404 19.26 16.22 -9.63
N ALA A 405 19.59 17.48 -9.29
CA ALA A 405 19.05 18.13 -8.10
C ALA A 405 17.51 18.26 -8.15
N SER A 406 16.97 18.61 -9.32
CA SER A 406 15.53 18.72 -9.56
C SER A 406 14.83 17.35 -9.56
N LEU A 407 15.41 16.34 -10.22
CA LEU A 407 14.87 14.98 -10.19
C LEU A 407 14.90 14.38 -8.78
N ASP A 408 16.01 14.57 -8.04
CA ASP A 408 16.12 14.19 -6.62
C ASP A 408 15.01 14.88 -5.79
N ALA A 409 14.66 16.14 -6.09
CA ALA A 409 13.57 16.80 -5.39
C ALA A 409 12.22 16.09 -5.64
N ILE A 410 11.94 15.60 -6.84
CA ILE A 410 10.72 14.84 -7.15
C ILE A 410 10.75 13.44 -6.53
N GLU A 411 11.81 12.68 -6.79
CA GLU A 411 11.96 11.29 -6.33
C GLU A 411 11.97 11.21 -4.79
N ARG A 412 12.52 12.22 -4.10
CA ARG A 412 12.57 12.26 -2.63
C ARG A 412 11.37 12.92 -1.98
N ALA A 413 10.44 13.51 -2.72
CA ALA A 413 9.25 14.16 -2.14
C ALA A 413 8.39 13.16 -1.34
N ALA A 414 7.59 13.66 -0.39
CA ALA A 414 6.69 12.84 0.41
C ALA A 414 5.66 12.09 -0.45
N PHE A 415 5.11 12.79 -1.44
CA PHE A 415 4.24 12.32 -2.52
C PHE A 415 4.29 13.39 -3.64
N PHE A 416 3.49 13.26 -4.70
CA PHE A 416 3.42 14.24 -5.79
C PHE A 416 2.05 14.92 -5.81
N LEU A 417 1.99 16.21 -6.14
CA LEU A 417 0.77 16.99 -6.27
C LEU A 417 0.68 17.57 -7.68
N THR A 418 -0.48 17.42 -8.32
CA THR A 418 -0.83 18.05 -9.60
C THR A 418 -1.93 19.07 -9.34
N LEU A 419 -1.63 20.34 -9.59
CA LEU A 419 -2.64 21.40 -9.66
C LEU A 419 -3.06 21.52 -11.13
N ASP A 420 -4.17 20.86 -11.46
CA ASP A 420 -4.64 20.70 -12.82
C ASP A 420 -5.37 21.94 -13.33
N GLU A 421 -5.32 22.20 -14.63
CA GLU A 421 -5.99 23.34 -15.25
C GLU A 421 -7.42 23.02 -15.68
N GLU A 422 -7.72 21.74 -15.85
CA GLU A 422 -9.01 21.25 -16.29
C GLU A 422 -10.00 21.14 -15.12
N GLU A 423 -11.27 21.06 -15.48
CA GLU A 423 -12.37 20.82 -14.57
C GLU A 423 -12.97 19.45 -14.85
N HIS A 424 -12.91 18.58 -13.85
CA HIS A 424 -13.45 17.22 -13.92
C HIS A 424 -14.35 16.93 -12.73
N GLY A 425 -15.04 15.80 -12.77
CA GLY A 425 -15.94 15.34 -11.71
C GLY A 425 -17.36 15.08 -12.19
N TYR A 426 -18.17 14.51 -11.29
CA TYR A 426 -19.57 14.27 -11.58
C TYR A 426 -20.34 15.59 -11.73
N THR A 427 -20.97 15.78 -12.89
CA THR A 427 -21.89 16.89 -13.15
C THR A 427 -23.23 16.31 -13.61
N PRO A 428 -24.32 16.49 -12.82
CA PRO A 428 -25.64 15.99 -13.19
C PRO A 428 -26.05 16.47 -14.59
N GLY A 429 -26.54 15.56 -15.43
CA GLY A 429 -27.00 15.88 -16.79
C GLY A 429 -25.90 16.02 -17.85
N ARG A 430 -24.61 15.92 -17.49
CA ARG A 430 -23.50 15.90 -18.45
C ARG A 430 -23.06 14.45 -18.71
N GLU A 431 -23.47 13.91 -19.85
CA GLU A 431 -23.02 12.58 -20.28
C GLU A 431 -21.49 12.53 -20.44
N GLY A 432 -20.89 11.37 -20.18
CA GLY A 432 -19.45 11.15 -20.28
C GLY A 432 -18.58 11.89 -19.24
N CYS A 433 -19.14 12.69 -18.33
CA CYS A 433 -18.33 13.43 -17.34
C CYS A 433 -17.55 12.51 -16.41
N MET A 434 -18.12 11.36 -16.04
CA MET A 434 -17.46 10.34 -15.22
C MET A 434 -16.36 9.61 -15.99
N ASP A 435 -16.56 9.39 -17.30
CA ASP A 435 -15.57 8.75 -18.17
C ASP A 435 -14.37 9.67 -18.37
N ALA A 436 -14.62 10.94 -18.68
CA ALA A 436 -13.58 11.97 -18.78
C ALA A 436 -12.81 12.11 -17.46
N TYR A 437 -13.52 12.07 -16.34
CA TYR A 437 -12.89 12.14 -15.02
C TYR A 437 -12.03 10.91 -14.71
N ALA A 438 -12.51 9.70 -15.04
CA ALA A 438 -11.76 8.46 -14.90
C ALA A 438 -10.52 8.43 -15.80
N LYS A 439 -10.65 8.80 -17.08
CA LYS A 439 -9.56 8.92 -18.05
C LYS A 439 -8.52 9.91 -17.56
N SER A 440 -8.97 11.10 -17.17
CA SER A 440 -8.11 12.11 -16.57
C SER A 440 -7.39 11.50 -15.38
N LEU A 441 -8.06 10.90 -14.39
CA LEU A 441 -7.40 10.30 -13.21
C LEU A 441 -6.52 9.07 -13.48
N LEU A 442 -6.68 8.35 -14.58
CA LEU A 442 -5.78 7.28 -14.97
C LEU A 442 -4.51 7.83 -15.64
N HIS A 443 -4.65 8.57 -16.74
CA HIS A 443 -3.53 8.94 -17.60
C HIS A 443 -3.31 10.46 -17.76
N GLY A 444 -4.28 11.29 -17.40
CA GLY A 444 -4.21 12.76 -17.55
C GLY A 444 -3.86 13.15 -18.98
N GLN A 445 -3.02 14.17 -19.11
CA GLN A 445 -2.44 14.59 -20.39
C GLN A 445 -1.17 13.80 -20.77
N CYS A 446 -0.85 12.72 -20.05
CA CYS A 446 0.37 11.90 -20.19
C CYS A 446 1.68 12.58 -19.76
N TYR A 447 1.67 13.84 -19.33
CA TYR A 447 2.85 14.58 -18.86
C TYR A 447 2.61 15.43 -17.61
N ASP A 448 1.39 15.44 -17.09
CA ASP A 448 0.95 16.21 -15.91
C ASP A 448 1.09 15.42 -14.60
N ARG A 449 1.48 14.14 -14.67
CA ARG A 449 1.67 13.25 -13.51
C ARG A 449 3.06 12.69 -13.46
N TRP A 450 3.50 12.36 -12.24
CA TRP A 450 4.70 11.56 -12.02
C TRP A 450 4.32 10.10 -11.73
N PHE A 451 4.17 9.29 -12.79
CA PHE A 451 3.63 7.92 -12.69
C PHE A 451 4.50 6.96 -11.86
N ASP A 452 5.77 7.30 -11.68
CA ASP A 452 6.71 6.54 -10.84
C ASP A 452 6.52 6.80 -9.34
N LYS A 453 5.81 7.86 -8.94
CA LYS A 453 5.61 8.19 -7.52
C LYS A 453 4.63 7.20 -6.90
N SER A 454 4.83 6.84 -5.64
CA SER A 454 3.89 5.96 -4.91
C SER A 454 2.44 6.36 -5.09
N PHE A 455 2.16 7.66 -5.02
CA PHE A 455 0.93 8.25 -5.53
C PHE A 455 1.09 9.74 -5.88
N THR A 456 0.23 10.20 -6.77
CA THR A 456 0.00 11.60 -7.15
C THR A 456 -1.39 12.02 -6.68
N LEU A 457 -1.49 13.07 -5.88
CA LEU A 457 -2.74 13.78 -5.60
C LEU A 457 -3.02 14.74 -6.75
N VAL A 458 -4.22 14.71 -7.33
CA VAL A 458 -4.66 15.60 -8.41
C VAL A 458 -5.75 16.50 -7.86
N VAL A 459 -5.60 17.81 -8.04
CA VAL A 459 -6.57 18.82 -7.61
C VAL A 459 -6.97 19.62 -8.84
N TYR A 460 -8.22 19.47 -9.27
CA TYR A 460 -8.76 20.14 -10.45
C TYR A 460 -9.14 21.59 -10.13
N LYS A 461 -9.25 22.41 -11.18
CA LYS A 461 -9.54 23.85 -11.07
C LYS A 461 -10.85 24.15 -10.32
N ASN A 462 -11.86 23.29 -10.47
CA ASN A 462 -13.15 23.38 -9.79
C ASN A 462 -13.16 22.86 -8.34
N GLY A 463 -11.99 22.43 -7.82
CA GLY A 463 -11.82 21.92 -6.47
C GLY A 463 -12.07 20.42 -6.28
N LYS A 464 -12.37 19.66 -7.34
CA LYS A 464 -12.44 18.19 -7.27
C LYS A 464 -11.05 17.58 -7.08
N LEU A 465 -11.01 16.44 -6.39
CA LEU A 465 -9.78 15.70 -6.09
C LEU A 465 -9.73 14.32 -6.73
N GLY A 466 -8.56 13.82 -7.07
CA GLY A 466 -8.38 12.38 -7.19
C GLY A 466 -6.95 11.96 -6.94
N ALA A 467 -6.68 10.68 -7.10
CA ALA A 467 -5.35 10.14 -6.96
C ALA A 467 -5.01 9.19 -8.11
N ASN A 468 -3.74 9.18 -8.49
CA ASN A 468 -3.12 8.12 -9.29
C ASN A 468 -2.07 7.43 -8.43
N ALA A 469 -1.99 6.10 -8.45
CA ALA A 469 -1.09 5.34 -7.60
C ALA A 469 -0.29 4.31 -8.40
N GLU A 470 1.02 4.26 -8.14
CA GLU A 470 1.91 3.22 -8.66
C GLU A 470 1.64 1.90 -7.91
N HIS A 471 1.52 0.79 -8.65
CA HIS A 471 0.94 -0.44 -8.10
C HIS A 471 1.95 -1.41 -7.48
N SER A 472 3.24 -1.31 -7.82
CA SER A 472 4.24 -2.29 -7.37
C SER A 472 4.38 -2.32 -5.84
N TRP A 473 4.35 -1.17 -5.16
CA TRP A 473 4.56 -1.12 -3.71
C TRP A 473 3.35 -1.53 -2.87
N ALA A 474 2.12 -1.39 -3.38
CA ALA A 474 0.90 -1.77 -2.66
C ALA A 474 -0.33 -2.06 -3.51
N ASP A 475 -1.27 -2.78 -2.91
CA ASP A 475 -2.62 -3.03 -3.41
C ASP A 475 -3.57 -1.88 -3.06
N ALA A 476 -4.60 -1.68 -3.89
CA ALA A 476 -5.53 -0.54 -3.80
C ALA A 476 -6.15 -0.27 -2.40
N PRO A 477 -6.51 -1.27 -1.57
CA PRO A 477 -7.06 -0.99 -0.24
C PRO A 477 -6.14 -0.16 0.67
N ILE A 478 -4.82 -0.20 0.45
CA ILE A 478 -3.85 0.58 1.23
C ILE A 478 -4.01 2.08 0.95
N ILE A 479 -4.15 2.47 -0.32
CA ILE A 479 -4.49 3.84 -0.72
C ILE A 479 -5.94 4.19 -0.32
N GLY A 480 -6.87 3.24 -0.41
CA GLY A 480 -8.26 3.44 0.01
C GLY A 480 -8.39 3.95 1.45
N HIS A 481 -7.63 3.39 2.40
CA HIS A 481 -7.62 3.86 3.79
C HIS A 481 -7.09 5.28 3.96
N LEU A 482 -6.05 5.66 3.21
CA LEU A 482 -5.56 7.05 3.18
C LEU A 482 -6.63 7.97 2.60
N TRP A 483 -7.27 7.56 1.51
CA TRP A 483 -8.25 8.34 0.78
C TRP A 483 -9.49 8.63 1.63
N GLU A 484 -10.05 7.60 2.29
CA GLU A 484 -11.17 7.74 3.23
C GLU A 484 -10.83 8.68 4.39
N PHE A 485 -9.64 8.52 4.98
CA PHE A 485 -9.17 9.41 6.05
C PHE A 485 -9.05 10.86 5.56
N MET A 486 -8.44 11.05 4.38
CA MET A 486 -8.18 12.37 3.83
C MET A 486 -9.47 13.12 3.60
N LEU A 487 -10.41 12.51 2.87
CA LEU A 487 -11.72 13.08 2.53
C LEU A 487 -12.55 13.38 3.78
N ALA A 488 -12.54 12.48 4.77
CA ALA A 488 -13.29 12.67 6.00
C ALA A 488 -12.72 13.81 6.85
N THR A 489 -11.40 13.86 7.04
CA THR A 489 -10.75 14.92 7.82
C THR A 489 -10.88 16.28 7.13
N ASP A 490 -10.72 16.33 5.81
CA ASP A 490 -10.89 17.55 5.04
C ASP A 490 -12.32 18.14 5.19
N LYS A 491 -13.36 17.34 4.93
CA LYS A 491 -14.75 17.83 4.97
C LYS A 491 -15.28 18.04 6.39
N PHE A 492 -14.99 17.14 7.32
CA PHE A 492 -15.66 17.10 8.62
C PHE A 492 -14.83 17.63 9.79
N GLN A 493 -13.51 17.84 9.63
CA GLN A 493 -12.64 18.31 10.72
C GLN A 493 -11.95 19.64 10.40
N LEU A 494 -11.38 19.78 9.21
CA LEU A 494 -10.67 21.01 8.81
C LEU A 494 -11.65 22.08 8.35
N GLY A 495 -12.56 21.75 7.44
CA GLY A 495 -13.58 22.68 6.97
C GLY A 495 -13.02 23.88 6.19
N TYR A 496 -13.92 24.79 5.83
CA TYR A 496 -13.64 25.97 5.01
C TYR A 496 -14.44 27.16 5.52
N THR A 497 -13.97 28.37 5.23
CA THR A 497 -14.72 29.62 5.40
C THR A 497 -15.88 29.72 4.40
N GLU A 498 -16.78 30.69 4.57
CA GLU A 498 -17.86 30.96 3.60
C GLU A 498 -17.33 31.24 2.19
N GLY A 499 -16.17 31.89 2.07
CA GLY A 499 -15.49 32.14 0.80
C GLY A 499 -14.77 30.91 0.21
N GLY A 500 -14.85 29.74 0.85
CA GLY A 500 -14.21 28.51 0.40
C GLY A 500 -12.72 28.40 0.73
N HIS A 501 -12.15 29.36 1.45
CA HIS A 501 -10.74 29.32 1.89
C HIS A 501 -10.53 28.42 3.11
N CYS A 502 -9.30 27.92 3.30
CA CYS A 502 -8.93 27.18 4.52
C CYS A 502 -9.11 28.06 5.76
N LEU A 503 -9.48 27.45 6.89
CA LEU A 503 -9.58 28.16 8.17
C LEU A 503 -8.18 28.59 8.69
N GLY A 504 -8.12 29.75 9.33
CA GLY A 504 -6.91 30.34 9.93
C GLY A 504 -6.34 31.49 9.10
N GLU A 505 -5.23 32.06 9.57
CA GLU A 505 -4.55 33.19 8.94
C GLU A 505 -3.26 32.74 8.25
N PRO A 506 -2.93 33.27 7.05
CA PRO A 506 -1.73 32.89 6.32
C PRO A 506 -0.50 33.56 6.90
N ASN A 507 0.57 32.78 7.08
CA ASN A 507 1.88 33.30 7.42
C ASN A 507 2.62 33.82 6.17
N THR A 508 2.56 35.13 5.95
CA THR A 508 3.19 35.79 4.80
C THR A 508 4.73 35.76 4.82
N SER A 509 5.35 35.49 5.98
CA SER A 509 6.81 35.38 6.12
C SER A 509 7.41 34.10 5.53
N LEU A 510 6.56 33.14 5.11
CA LEU A 510 7.03 31.91 4.48
C LEU A 510 7.74 32.20 3.15
N ALA A 511 8.90 31.58 2.96
CA ALA A 511 9.60 31.61 1.68
C ALA A 511 8.70 30.99 0.57
N PRO A 512 8.69 31.56 -0.63
CA PRO A 512 7.88 31.03 -1.73
C PRO A 512 8.35 29.62 -2.14
N PRO A 513 7.49 28.84 -2.82
CA PRO A 513 7.87 27.55 -3.40
C PRO A 513 9.12 27.66 -4.29
N GLN A 514 10.01 26.68 -4.19
CA GLN A 514 11.23 26.66 -5.00
C GLN A 514 10.91 26.10 -6.39
N ARG A 515 11.04 26.93 -7.43
CA ARG A 515 10.96 26.50 -8.83
C ARG A 515 12.11 25.55 -9.18
N LEU A 516 11.79 24.34 -9.64
CA LEU A 516 12.81 23.39 -10.12
C LEU A 516 13.39 23.87 -11.44
N GLN A 517 14.68 23.58 -11.66
CA GLN A 517 15.46 24.08 -12.78
C GLN A 517 15.99 22.92 -13.60
N TRP A 518 15.94 23.04 -14.92
CA TRP A 518 16.32 21.99 -15.85
C TRP A 518 17.29 22.51 -16.91
N ASP A 519 18.07 21.59 -17.44
CA ASP A 519 18.95 21.78 -18.58
C ASP A 519 18.68 20.62 -19.54
N LEU A 520 17.72 20.83 -20.44
CA LEU A 520 17.19 19.78 -21.31
C LEU A 520 17.73 19.98 -22.74
N PRO A 521 18.86 19.34 -23.09
CA PRO A 521 19.41 19.44 -24.45
C PRO A 521 18.43 18.84 -25.46
N GLU A 522 18.61 19.19 -26.73
CA GLU A 522 17.70 18.78 -27.82
C GLU A 522 17.49 17.26 -27.88
N GLU A 523 18.54 16.47 -27.64
CA GLU A 523 18.44 15.00 -27.58
C GLU A 523 17.53 14.50 -26.44
N CYS A 524 17.57 15.17 -25.28
CA CYS A 524 16.70 14.85 -24.15
C CYS A 524 15.25 15.23 -24.49
N ARG A 525 15.04 16.40 -25.07
CA ARG A 525 13.73 16.86 -25.56
C ARG A 525 13.15 15.89 -26.59
N ALA A 526 13.96 15.39 -27.52
CA ALA A 526 13.53 14.38 -28.48
C ALA A 526 13.12 13.06 -27.80
N ALA A 527 13.77 12.67 -26.70
CA ALA A 527 13.39 11.50 -25.92
C ALA A 527 12.05 11.71 -25.20
N ILE A 528 11.85 12.90 -24.61
CA ILE A 528 10.58 13.32 -23.98
C ILE A 528 9.44 13.22 -24.99
N GLU A 529 9.59 13.82 -26.17
CA GLU A 529 8.55 13.81 -27.21
C GLU A 529 8.26 12.41 -27.76
N ARG A 530 9.27 11.54 -27.86
CA ARG A 530 9.06 10.13 -28.22
C ARG A 530 8.21 9.42 -27.17
N SER A 531 8.54 9.55 -25.89
CA SER A 531 7.75 8.96 -24.80
C SER A 531 6.33 9.51 -24.76
N LEU A 532 6.15 10.81 -25.03
CA LEU A 532 4.84 11.43 -25.10
C LEU A 532 3.98 10.84 -26.22
N ARG A 533 4.53 10.63 -27.41
CA ARG A 533 3.78 9.99 -28.53
C ARG A 533 3.32 8.59 -28.18
N VAL A 534 4.18 7.79 -27.56
CA VAL A 534 3.83 6.44 -27.09
C VAL A 534 2.73 6.49 -26.03
N ALA A 535 2.87 7.39 -25.05
CA ALA A 535 1.89 7.54 -23.97
C ALA A 535 0.53 8.02 -24.49
N LYS A 536 0.50 9.02 -25.39
CA LYS A 536 -0.75 9.51 -26.01
C LYS A 536 -1.45 8.43 -26.82
N ALA A 537 -0.72 7.71 -27.68
CA ALA A 537 -1.29 6.60 -28.43
C ALA A 537 -1.91 5.54 -27.50
N LEU A 538 -1.27 5.24 -26.36
CA LEU A 538 -1.82 4.33 -25.36
C LEU A 538 -3.04 4.90 -24.64
N ALA A 539 -3.06 6.19 -24.31
CA ALA A 539 -4.18 6.85 -23.65
C ALA A 539 -5.41 6.96 -24.57
N ASP A 540 -5.20 7.25 -25.85
CA ASP A 540 -6.25 7.36 -26.86
C ASP A 540 -6.95 6.01 -27.12
N ASP A 541 -6.25 4.89 -26.91
CA ASP A 541 -6.76 3.51 -27.03
C ASP A 541 -7.51 3.01 -25.79
N VAL A 542 -7.66 3.85 -24.75
CA VAL A 542 -8.38 3.48 -23.52
C VAL A 542 -9.81 4.02 -23.54
N ASP A 543 -10.78 3.11 -23.45
CA ASP A 543 -12.19 3.42 -23.28
C ASP A 543 -12.65 3.30 -21.82
N PHE A 544 -13.54 4.21 -21.42
CA PHE A 544 -14.20 4.19 -20.12
C PHE A 544 -15.71 4.28 -20.31
N CYS A 545 -16.43 3.55 -19.45
CA CYS A 545 -17.87 3.69 -19.26
C CYS A 545 -18.16 3.56 -17.75
N CYS A 546 -18.33 4.70 -17.11
CA CYS A 546 -18.59 4.89 -15.70
C CYS A 546 -19.98 5.51 -15.56
N PHE A 547 -20.91 4.71 -15.04
CA PHE A 547 -22.29 5.16 -14.83
C PHE A 547 -22.74 4.89 -13.39
N GLN A 548 -23.75 5.63 -12.96
CA GLN A 548 -24.38 5.43 -11.67
C GLN A 548 -25.49 4.39 -11.80
N PHE A 549 -25.47 3.38 -10.93
CA PHE A 549 -26.58 2.46 -10.76
C PHE A 549 -27.39 2.83 -9.50
N SER A 550 -28.60 3.34 -9.67
CA SER A 550 -29.43 3.88 -8.58
C SER A 550 -30.60 3.01 -8.15
N ASP A 551 -30.92 1.94 -8.88
CA ASP A 551 -32.14 1.14 -8.62
C ASP A 551 -32.08 0.41 -7.28
N PHE A 552 -30.90 -0.07 -6.91
CA PHE A 552 -30.63 -0.70 -5.61
C PHE A 552 -29.13 -0.77 -5.32
N GLY A 553 -28.80 -1.13 -4.08
CA GLY A 553 -27.42 -1.41 -3.68
C GLY A 553 -27.31 -2.62 -2.76
N LYS A 554 -26.20 -2.68 -1.99
CA LYS A 554 -25.89 -3.81 -1.08
C LYS A 554 -27.03 -4.16 -0.11
N GLY A 555 -27.87 -3.21 0.27
CA GLY A 555 -28.99 -3.42 1.18
C GLY A 555 -30.01 -4.43 0.67
N LEU A 556 -30.41 -4.31 -0.59
CA LEU A 556 -31.37 -5.25 -1.22
C LEU A 556 -30.74 -6.62 -1.42
N ILE A 557 -29.53 -6.68 -1.98
CA ILE A 557 -28.86 -7.95 -2.27
C ILE A 557 -28.60 -8.78 -0.99
N LYS A 558 -28.27 -8.10 0.12
CA LYS A 558 -28.14 -8.77 1.42
C LYS A 558 -29.48 -9.30 1.95
N LYS A 559 -30.60 -8.59 1.76
CA LYS A 559 -31.94 -9.11 2.11
C LYS A 559 -32.27 -10.38 1.33
N CYS A 560 -31.81 -10.48 0.09
CA CYS A 560 -31.91 -11.69 -0.72
C CYS A 560 -30.94 -12.81 -0.30
N ARG A 561 -30.18 -12.65 0.79
CA ARG A 561 -29.17 -13.62 1.28
C ARG A 561 -28.13 -13.98 0.21
N THR A 562 -27.61 -12.97 -0.49
CA THR A 562 -26.51 -13.10 -1.46
C THR A 562 -25.40 -12.11 -1.12
N SER A 563 -24.15 -12.49 -1.40
CA SER A 563 -23.02 -11.56 -1.37
C SER A 563 -23.16 -10.52 -2.49
N PRO A 564 -23.15 -9.20 -2.20
CA PRO A 564 -23.17 -8.16 -3.23
C PRO A 564 -22.04 -8.31 -4.25
N ASP A 565 -20.89 -8.78 -3.80
CA ASP A 565 -19.70 -9.01 -4.63
C ASP A 565 -19.94 -10.14 -5.65
N ALA A 566 -20.40 -11.30 -5.17
CA ALA A 566 -20.78 -12.41 -6.04
C ALA A 566 -21.88 -12.02 -7.05
N PHE A 567 -22.84 -11.19 -6.62
CA PHE A 567 -23.89 -10.67 -7.51
C PHE A 567 -23.30 -9.87 -8.67
N ILE A 568 -22.36 -8.97 -8.42
CA ILE A 568 -21.69 -8.18 -9.46
C ILE A 568 -20.84 -9.07 -10.36
N GLN A 569 -20.03 -9.97 -9.81
CA GLN A 569 -19.18 -10.88 -10.58
C GLN A 569 -19.98 -11.76 -11.54
N ILE A 570 -21.10 -12.33 -11.08
CA ILE A 570 -21.98 -13.14 -11.94
C ILE A 570 -22.70 -12.27 -12.98
N SER A 571 -23.07 -11.04 -12.63
CA SER A 571 -23.66 -10.09 -13.57
C SER A 571 -22.67 -9.73 -14.69
N LEU A 572 -21.38 -9.58 -14.37
CA LEU A 572 -20.31 -9.38 -15.35
C LEU A 572 -20.18 -10.59 -16.30
N GLN A 573 -20.26 -11.82 -15.79
CA GLN A 573 -20.26 -13.02 -16.64
C GLN A 573 -21.45 -13.02 -17.61
N LEU A 574 -22.64 -12.68 -17.13
CA LEU A 574 -23.85 -12.62 -17.97
C LEU A 574 -23.76 -11.51 -19.02
N ALA A 575 -23.28 -10.33 -18.63
CA ALA A 575 -23.11 -9.20 -19.54
C ALA A 575 -22.09 -9.53 -20.65
N HIS A 576 -20.93 -10.07 -20.27
CA HIS A 576 -19.90 -10.48 -21.22
C HIS A 576 -20.39 -11.54 -22.21
N PHE A 577 -21.08 -12.58 -21.71
CA PHE A 577 -21.59 -13.64 -22.58
C PHE A 577 -22.67 -13.13 -23.55
N ARG A 578 -23.50 -12.17 -23.14
CA ARG A 578 -24.48 -11.54 -24.02
C ARG A 578 -23.85 -10.68 -25.12
N ASP A 579 -22.73 -10.02 -24.81
CA ASP A 579 -22.00 -9.18 -25.75
C ASP A 579 -21.12 -9.99 -26.72
N LYS A 580 -20.37 -10.96 -26.20
CA LYS A 580 -19.35 -11.71 -26.96
C LYS A 580 -19.79 -13.10 -27.43
N GLY A 581 -20.86 -13.66 -26.85
CA GLY A 581 -21.32 -15.02 -27.16
C GLY A 581 -20.44 -16.15 -26.62
N CYS A 582 -19.39 -15.84 -25.86
CA CYS A 582 -18.47 -16.83 -25.29
C CYS A 582 -18.09 -16.50 -23.85
N PHE A 583 -17.45 -17.46 -23.17
CA PHE A 583 -16.88 -17.27 -21.83
C PHE A 583 -15.40 -16.96 -21.93
N CYS A 584 -14.86 -16.21 -20.96
CA CYS A 584 -13.46 -15.81 -20.92
C CYS A 584 -12.85 -15.99 -19.53
N LEU A 585 -11.51 -16.03 -19.48
CA LEU A 585 -10.78 -15.98 -18.21
C LEU A 585 -11.12 -14.68 -17.49
N THR A 586 -11.59 -14.79 -16.25
CA THR A 586 -11.95 -13.64 -15.41
C THR A 586 -11.09 -13.63 -14.16
N TYR A 587 -10.37 -12.53 -13.96
CA TYR A 587 -9.54 -12.29 -12.77
C TYR A 587 -10.30 -11.40 -11.79
N GLU A 588 -10.39 -11.83 -10.53
CA GLU A 588 -10.77 -11.00 -9.40
C GLU A 588 -9.68 -11.08 -8.32
N ALA A 589 -9.30 -9.92 -7.77
CA ALA A 589 -8.30 -9.87 -6.71
C ALA A 589 -8.92 -10.16 -5.34
N SER A 590 -8.38 -11.13 -4.61
CA SER A 590 -8.68 -11.37 -3.19
C SER A 590 -7.45 -11.10 -2.34
N MET A 591 -7.59 -10.34 -1.26
CA MET A 591 -6.48 -10.04 -0.36
C MET A 591 -6.04 -11.28 0.45
N THR A 592 -4.73 -11.46 0.60
CA THR A 592 -4.12 -12.51 1.47
C THR A 592 -3.50 -11.90 2.73
N ARG A 593 -3.97 -10.71 3.14
CA ARG A 593 -3.46 -9.96 4.31
C ARG A 593 -3.73 -10.63 5.67
N LEU A 594 -4.40 -11.78 5.71
CA LEU A 594 -4.43 -12.63 6.91
C LEU A 594 -3.04 -13.20 7.24
N PHE A 595 -2.13 -13.22 6.26
CA PHE A 595 -0.77 -13.69 6.38
C PHE A 595 0.22 -12.53 6.38
N ARG A 596 1.38 -12.75 7.00
CA ARG A 596 2.49 -11.80 7.00
C ARG A 596 2.92 -11.51 5.55
N GLU A 597 3.04 -10.22 5.25
CA GLU A 597 3.41 -9.70 3.93
C GLU A 597 2.49 -10.19 2.79
N GLY A 598 1.26 -10.61 3.10
CA GLY A 598 0.27 -10.98 2.10
C GLY A 598 -0.09 -9.81 1.18
N ARG A 599 -0.13 -10.11 -0.13
CA ARG A 599 -0.62 -9.23 -1.20
C ARG A 599 -2.01 -9.70 -1.62
N THR A 600 -2.09 -10.32 -2.80
CA THR A 600 -3.33 -10.79 -3.42
C THR A 600 -3.20 -12.25 -3.87
N GLU A 601 -4.34 -12.90 -4.03
CA GLU A 601 -4.56 -14.14 -4.76
C GLU A 601 -5.68 -13.90 -5.80
N THR A 602 -5.77 -14.76 -6.80
CA THR A 602 -6.78 -14.71 -7.84
C THR A 602 -8.03 -15.51 -7.46
N VAL A 603 -9.21 -14.93 -7.65
CA VAL A 603 -10.48 -15.64 -7.74
C VAL A 603 -10.87 -15.71 -9.21
N ARG A 604 -11.00 -16.94 -9.73
CA ARG A 604 -11.39 -17.19 -11.12
C ARG A 604 -12.91 -17.27 -11.23
N SER A 605 -13.57 -16.13 -11.44
CA SER A 605 -15.04 -16.01 -11.32
C SER A 605 -15.84 -16.75 -12.40
N CYS A 606 -15.23 -17.08 -13.54
CA CYS A 606 -15.85 -17.90 -14.59
C CYS A 606 -15.81 -19.39 -14.21
N THR A 607 -16.78 -19.85 -13.43
CA THR A 607 -16.93 -21.27 -13.04
C THR A 607 -18.02 -21.99 -13.82
N ALA A 608 -18.03 -23.33 -13.76
CA ALA A 608 -19.10 -24.16 -14.31
C ALA A 608 -20.49 -23.73 -13.80
N GLU A 609 -20.63 -23.40 -12.53
CA GLU A 609 -21.88 -22.91 -11.91
C GLU A 609 -22.29 -21.56 -12.48
N SER A 610 -21.34 -20.61 -12.61
CA SER A 610 -21.63 -19.31 -13.20
C SER A 610 -22.06 -19.43 -14.66
N THR A 611 -21.37 -20.27 -15.45
CA THR A 611 -21.71 -20.49 -16.87
C THR A 611 -23.04 -21.21 -17.04
N ALA A 612 -23.40 -22.15 -16.15
CA ALA A 612 -24.70 -22.79 -16.13
C ALA A 612 -25.83 -21.77 -15.88
N PHE A 613 -25.66 -20.88 -14.89
CA PHE A 613 -26.60 -19.78 -14.67
C PHE A 613 -26.71 -18.87 -15.90
N VAL A 614 -25.59 -18.45 -16.48
CA VAL A 614 -25.57 -17.57 -17.66
C VAL A 614 -26.29 -18.20 -18.86
N ARG A 615 -26.01 -19.47 -19.17
CA ARG A 615 -26.72 -20.20 -20.24
C ARG A 615 -28.23 -20.32 -19.96
N SER A 616 -28.62 -20.54 -18.71
CA SER A 616 -30.04 -20.65 -18.33
C SER A 616 -30.84 -19.35 -18.53
N MET A 617 -30.16 -18.21 -18.53
CA MET A 617 -30.79 -16.89 -18.78
C MET A 617 -31.13 -16.68 -20.25
N GLY A 618 -30.50 -17.40 -21.18
CA GLY A 618 -30.80 -17.38 -22.62
C GLY A 618 -31.75 -18.49 -23.09
N ASP A 619 -31.93 -19.56 -22.31
CA ASP A 619 -32.82 -20.68 -22.67
C ASP A 619 -34.27 -20.39 -22.24
N THR A 620 -35.17 -20.33 -23.22
CA THR A 620 -36.61 -20.05 -23.03
C THR A 620 -37.35 -21.19 -22.32
N ARG A 621 -36.78 -22.40 -22.27
CA ARG A 621 -37.37 -23.56 -21.58
C ARG A 621 -37.11 -23.56 -20.08
N GLN A 622 -36.20 -22.70 -19.60
CA GLN A 622 -35.81 -22.66 -18.19
C GLN A 622 -36.79 -21.85 -17.35
N SER A 623 -37.26 -22.44 -16.25
CA SER A 623 -38.16 -21.78 -15.31
C SER A 623 -37.45 -20.71 -14.49
N ARG A 624 -38.23 -19.74 -13.96
CA ARG A 624 -37.71 -18.73 -13.03
C ARG A 624 -37.09 -19.36 -11.77
N ALA A 625 -37.70 -20.43 -11.25
CA ALA A 625 -37.22 -21.13 -10.07
C ALA A 625 -35.85 -21.78 -10.34
N GLU A 626 -35.65 -22.36 -11.53
CA GLU A 626 -34.38 -22.97 -11.90
C GLU A 626 -33.27 -21.93 -12.09
N ARG A 627 -33.56 -20.81 -12.76
CA ARG A 627 -32.61 -19.68 -12.88
C ARG A 627 -32.18 -19.16 -11.51
N GLN A 628 -33.12 -19.04 -10.57
CA GLN A 628 -32.83 -18.62 -9.21
C GLN A 628 -31.97 -19.65 -8.46
N ARG A 629 -32.22 -20.95 -8.64
CA ARG A 629 -31.42 -22.03 -8.07
C ARG A 629 -29.98 -21.98 -8.58
N LEU A 630 -29.79 -21.90 -9.90
CA LEU A 630 -28.48 -21.81 -10.55
C LEU A 630 -27.71 -20.55 -10.12
N PHE A 631 -28.40 -19.40 -10.01
CA PHE A 631 -27.81 -18.18 -9.49
C PHE A 631 -27.25 -18.37 -8.07
N LYS A 632 -27.99 -19.05 -7.19
CA LYS A 632 -27.53 -19.31 -5.82
C LYS A 632 -26.32 -20.24 -5.79
N LEU A 633 -26.31 -21.29 -6.60
CA LEU A 633 -25.15 -22.17 -6.72
C LEU A 633 -23.90 -21.42 -7.19
N ALA A 634 -24.04 -20.56 -8.21
CA ALA A 634 -22.95 -19.73 -8.70
C ALA A 634 -22.45 -18.76 -7.61
N ALA A 635 -23.37 -18.11 -6.88
CA ALA A 635 -23.00 -17.17 -5.82
C ALA A 635 -22.30 -17.84 -4.64
N ASP A 636 -22.76 -19.04 -4.25
CA ASP A 636 -22.16 -19.82 -3.17
C ASP A 636 -20.79 -20.37 -3.57
N LYS A 637 -20.61 -20.86 -4.82
CA LYS A 637 -19.30 -21.26 -5.35
C LYS A 637 -18.33 -20.08 -5.37
N HIS A 638 -18.76 -18.91 -5.86
CA HIS A 638 -17.94 -17.70 -5.88
C HIS A 638 -17.43 -17.35 -4.48
N GLN A 639 -18.33 -17.29 -3.49
CA GLN A 639 -17.96 -16.99 -2.10
C GLN A 639 -17.06 -18.06 -1.48
N HIS A 640 -17.25 -19.33 -1.84
CA HIS A 640 -16.36 -20.40 -1.40
C HIS A 640 -14.94 -20.22 -1.95
N MET A 641 -14.80 -19.93 -3.24
CA MET A 641 -13.50 -19.66 -3.86
C MET A 641 -12.82 -18.41 -3.28
N TYR A 642 -13.59 -17.35 -3.00
CA TYR A 642 -13.05 -16.16 -2.36
C TYR A 642 -12.45 -16.48 -0.97
N ARG A 643 -13.14 -17.30 -0.17
CA ARG A 643 -12.61 -17.77 1.13
C ARG A 643 -11.35 -18.62 0.96
N LEU A 644 -11.31 -19.52 -0.03
CA LEU A 644 -10.11 -20.31 -0.34
C LEU A 644 -8.93 -19.39 -0.70
N ALA A 645 -9.15 -18.39 -1.55
CA ALA A 645 -8.14 -17.41 -1.92
C ALA A 645 -7.63 -16.63 -0.70
N MET A 646 -8.53 -16.13 0.15
CA MET A 646 -8.17 -15.43 1.40
C MET A 646 -7.35 -16.29 2.37
N THR A 647 -7.56 -17.61 2.43
CA THR A 647 -6.78 -18.54 3.26
C THR A 647 -5.49 -19.03 2.60
N GLY A 648 -5.10 -18.50 1.44
CA GLY A 648 -3.90 -18.96 0.72
C GLY A 648 -4.06 -20.34 0.10
N ALA A 649 -5.30 -20.76 -0.21
CA ALA A 649 -5.63 -21.99 -0.91
C ALA A 649 -6.06 -21.75 -2.37
N GLY A 650 -5.77 -20.56 -2.91
CA GLY A 650 -5.87 -20.28 -4.33
C GLY A 650 -4.81 -21.03 -5.15
N ILE A 651 -4.86 -20.85 -6.47
CA ILE A 651 -4.05 -21.64 -7.40
C ILE A 651 -3.02 -20.78 -8.15
N ASP A 652 -3.35 -19.54 -8.48
CA ASP A 652 -2.56 -18.73 -9.41
C ASP A 652 -1.21 -18.33 -8.81
N ARG A 653 -1.15 -17.87 -7.54
CA ARG A 653 0.15 -17.57 -6.92
C ARG A 653 1.02 -18.83 -6.76
N HIS A 654 0.40 -19.97 -6.47
CA HIS A 654 1.13 -21.22 -6.35
C HIS A 654 1.74 -21.65 -7.70
N LEU A 655 0.94 -21.65 -8.78
CA LEU A 655 1.38 -21.98 -10.13
C LEU A 655 2.47 -21.01 -10.63
N PHE A 656 2.29 -19.71 -10.37
CA PHE A 656 3.32 -18.69 -10.65
C PHE A 656 4.64 -19.01 -9.95
N CYS A 657 4.63 -19.32 -8.65
CA CYS A 657 5.85 -19.65 -7.93
C CYS A 657 6.50 -20.95 -8.43
N LEU A 658 5.71 -21.97 -8.78
CA LEU A 658 6.22 -23.19 -9.41
C LEU A 658 6.87 -22.88 -10.77
N TYR A 659 6.26 -22.00 -11.56
CA TYR A 659 6.84 -21.52 -12.81
C TYR A 659 8.19 -20.82 -12.58
N VAL A 660 8.27 -19.88 -11.64
CA VAL A 660 9.53 -19.19 -11.29
C VAL A 660 10.62 -20.20 -10.90
N VAL A 661 10.31 -21.18 -10.04
CA VAL A 661 11.26 -22.25 -9.67
C VAL A 661 11.69 -23.06 -10.89
N SER A 662 10.77 -23.38 -11.81
CA SER A 662 11.10 -24.13 -13.02
C SER A 662 12.10 -23.37 -13.91
N ARG A 663 11.96 -22.05 -14.01
CA ARG A 663 12.89 -21.18 -14.73
C ARG A 663 14.28 -21.17 -14.08
N TYR A 664 14.36 -21.07 -12.76
CA TYR A 664 15.65 -21.13 -12.05
C TYR A 664 16.37 -22.47 -12.23
N LEU A 665 15.62 -23.57 -12.33
CA LEU A 665 16.18 -24.91 -12.51
C LEU A 665 16.42 -25.28 -13.98
N GLY A 666 16.10 -24.40 -14.94
CA GLY A 666 16.18 -24.69 -16.37
C GLY A 666 15.24 -25.81 -16.82
N ILE A 667 14.15 -26.05 -16.09
CA ILE A 667 13.18 -27.11 -16.37
C ILE A 667 12.07 -26.55 -17.25
N GLN A 668 11.86 -27.16 -18.41
CA GLN A 668 10.69 -26.89 -19.24
C GLN A 668 9.52 -27.78 -18.81
N SER A 669 8.34 -27.19 -18.67
CA SER A 669 7.11 -27.88 -18.32
C SER A 669 6.03 -27.51 -19.34
N PRO A 670 5.56 -28.47 -20.17
CA PRO A 670 4.49 -28.20 -21.12
C PRO A 670 3.19 -27.71 -20.45
N PHE A 671 2.91 -28.19 -19.24
CA PHE A 671 1.78 -27.73 -18.43
C PHE A 671 1.96 -26.26 -18.02
N LEU A 672 3.06 -25.91 -17.35
CA LEU A 672 3.27 -24.52 -16.88
C LEU A 672 3.43 -23.50 -18.02
N ALA A 673 3.73 -23.95 -19.24
CA ALA A 673 3.75 -23.09 -20.42
C ALA A 673 2.34 -22.68 -20.90
N GLN A 674 1.28 -23.38 -20.46
CA GLN A 674 -0.10 -23.17 -20.89
C GLN A 674 -1.04 -22.67 -19.78
N VAL A 675 -0.53 -22.47 -18.56
CA VAL A 675 -1.32 -22.34 -17.32
C VAL A 675 -1.26 -20.95 -16.72
#